data_AF-A0A1I6VN35-F1
#
_entry.id   AF-A0A1I6VN35-F1
#
_cell.length_a   1.000
_cell.length_b   1.000
_cell.length_c   1.000
_cell.angle_alpha   90.00
_cell.angle_beta   90.00
_cell.angle_gamma   90.00
#
_symmetry.space_group_name_H-M   'P 1'
#
loop_
_entity.id
_entity.type
_entity.pdbx_description
1 polymer ?
#
loop_
_entity_poly.entity_id
_entity_poly.type
_entity_poly.pdbx_seq_one_letter_code
_entity_poly.pdbx_strand_id
1 'polypeptide(L)'
;MTTGNAVQVTQRYLNIPIHNDAPLSVISLIRGGVELKRLELKLAADEVQSWFTWDADAYKGCDLEAKLGNEVLRAEHFVFQSGQSAEERHLYGEKFRPRFHFTARKGWIGEPLDFYLEQGSWHVRYEHQLYENSEFVLSGHAISKDLVHWHETDADYDTLQTERDENRQTLSLRLMALPVNGDTTQTKWLYLHEDNRYSVGSLVEERFVAESEPVVLRYGNQSKGLMYKAKDGRGILVGFSRGFRYPEMPFSQQMLIPTELKLQQTEQGITVHAEPVGELQNLRIWQRTWSDITLDHEGASFEESLHFRMAPADWPDVRILPPENKPDDITADALDVTLELELGRNSTIEIGLYGIRILLDTGMKTLACQGYVAPLTQAEGKMKLRLLLDRTSMEIFACDGAVAMAIAAVPTYSERSIQLSCQSGGSVKVNALAVYGLRGIWPSPEESRLIHEAVQDNTIVYQSDSYTVYSNRVEDAVYGEPPAYVPNRNTIVSPTRAIEEFVWRKNWANDMNRVIDRGSVWHPKPEISRLPAIFTGHATIDAAYNLAADIFYRCGSAEFARKGEEGMWTAGQFQGPGEGFGVWVRDTAHIAMRSGSILDPEGARQSLLFTTKGGLDNGVDGMAMPIVGIWDYYLATGDLTLIKESWHGLKERITKLDGLFDSERGLIPADQATSNDAFPEPECAGFSLATEIYFMEAFRAMSRMGTYMGEPESQVSAWAARGELLLRNIQSQYWNEEAGFYTSGPIGSESYEQGYWESAGQEIAMWPRYGVADREQRRSMLSRLPEVAMNEFGVNVFPYRPETNHFCNAAWVVWTSGMAAAAGREGRLDLLTTLIAQQVRNSVMNKTFYEVIDYQTGKAWRWPGQLWHAAGFISYFLLGVLGMEYDEQGVTFAPAVPEMLRDLRLENLRYRKAVFDIAVHGWGTKFAMHCDGQAIQHIPAGLTGKHYLAFWATS
;
A
#
# COMPACT_ATOMS: atom_id res chain seq x y z
N MET A 1 -32.28 -48.41 -28.55
CA MET A 1 -33.19 -48.38 -27.38
C MET A 1 -32.53 -47.47 -26.37
N THR A 2 -33.01 -46.24 -26.24
CA THR A 2 -32.52 -45.24 -25.29
C THR A 2 -33.01 -45.63 -23.90
N THR A 3 -32.10 -46.08 -23.06
CA THR A 3 -32.32 -46.32 -21.62
C THR A 3 -32.61 -44.98 -20.96
N GLY A 4 -33.75 -44.82 -20.29
CA GLY A 4 -34.27 -43.56 -19.75
C GLY A 4 -33.54 -42.99 -18.54
N ASN A 5 -32.21 -42.99 -18.53
CA ASN A 5 -31.35 -42.48 -17.44
C ASN A 5 -30.32 -41.42 -17.91
N ALA A 6 -30.25 -41.11 -19.21
CA ALA A 6 -29.32 -40.11 -19.77
C ALA A 6 -29.97 -38.71 -19.87
N VAL A 7 -29.22 -37.66 -19.52
CA VAL A 7 -29.71 -36.26 -19.46
C VAL A 7 -28.95 -35.42 -20.48
N GLN A 8 -29.62 -34.58 -21.28
CA GLN A 8 -28.89 -33.71 -22.21
C GLN A 8 -28.19 -32.54 -21.51
N VAL A 9 -26.98 -32.23 -21.96
CA VAL A 9 -26.25 -31.01 -21.55
C VAL A 9 -26.87 -29.79 -22.22
N THR A 10 -27.34 -28.84 -21.43
CA THR A 10 -28.03 -27.63 -21.89
C THR A 10 -27.39 -26.34 -21.37
N GLN A 11 -26.67 -26.40 -20.25
CA GLN A 11 -25.99 -25.25 -19.66
C GLN A 11 -24.48 -25.33 -19.88
N ARG A 12 -23.79 -24.22 -19.59
CA ARG A 12 -22.33 -24.14 -19.69
C ARG A 12 -21.65 -25.04 -18.65
N TYR A 13 -22.09 -25.00 -17.40
CA TYR A 13 -21.42 -25.73 -16.32
C TYR A 13 -22.23 -26.94 -15.85
N LEU A 14 -21.54 -28.05 -15.64
CA LEU A 14 -22.03 -29.23 -14.93
C LEU A 14 -21.42 -29.26 -13.53
N ASN A 15 -22.22 -29.02 -12.50
CA ASN A 15 -21.77 -29.03 -11.10
C ASN A 15 -22.06 -30.39 -10.48
N ILE A 16 -21.03 -31.06 -10.01
CA ILE A 16 -21.04 -32.44 -9.57
C ILE A 16 -20.61 -32.46 -8.10
N PRO A 17 -21.44 -32.91 -7.15
CA PRO A 17 -21.06 -32.93 -5.75
C PRO A 17 -20.13 -34.14 -5.48
N ILE A 18 -19.08 -33.92 -4.69
CA ILE A 18 -18.00 -34.86 -4.43
C ILE A 18 -17.87 -35.15 -2.93
N HIS A 19 -17.62 -36.40 -2.58
CA HIS A 19 -17.26 -36.83 -1.22
C HIS A 19 -16.12 -37.86 -1.27
N ASN A 20 -15.05 -37.67 -0.50
CA ASN A 20 -13.85 -38.51 -0.60
C ASN A 20 -14.09 -39.98 -0.19
N ASP A 21 -15.08 -40.24 0.66
CA ASP A 21 -15.46 -41.60 1.06
C ASP A 21 -16.51 -42.25 0.14
N ALA A 22 -17.02 -41.53 -0.86
CA ALA A 22 -17.96 -42.09 -1.82
C ALA A 22 -17.27 -43.07 -2.79
N PRO A 23 -17.99 -44.07 -3.31
CA PRO A 23 -17.44 -45.00 -4.29
C PRO A 23 -17.20 -44.31 -5.64
N LEU A 24 -16.18 -44.77 -6.36
CA LEU A 24 -15.79 -44.20 -7.64
C LEU A 24 -16.88 -44.45 -8.70
N SER A 25 -17.34 -43.37 -9.34
CA SER A 25 -18.34 -43.38 -10.38
C SER A 25 -17.79 -42.75 -11.66
N VAL A 26 -18.33 -43.15 -12.81
CA VAL A 26 -17.93 -42.64 -14.12
C VAL A 26 -18.99 -41.67 -14.63
N ILE A 27 -18.59 -40.49 -15.08
CA ILE A 27 -19.44 -39.55 -15.81
C ILE A 27 -18.93 -39.43 -17.25
N SER A 28 -19.81 -39.73 -18.21
CA SER A 28 -19.51 -39.73 -19.64
C SER A 28 -20.39 -38.75 -20.41
N LEU A 29 -19.77 -38.01 -21.34
CA LEU A 29 -20.47 -37.19 -22.34
C LEU A 29 -20.50 -37.96 -23.67
N ILE A 30 -21.70 -38.24 -24.16
CA ILE A 30 -21.94 -39.12 -25.30
C ILE A 30 -22.67 -38.33 -26.40
N ARG A 31 -22.25 -38.48 -27.66
CA ARG A 31 -22.97 -37.90 -28.81
C ARG A 31 -23.14 -38.96 -29.88
N GLY A 32 -24.39 -39.24 -30.26
CA GLY A 32 -24.70 -40.25 -31.29
C GLY A 32 -24.24 -41.67 -30.91
N GLY A 33 -24.19 -41.99 -29.62
CA GLY A 33 -23.71 -43.29 -29.11
C GLY A 33 -22.20 -43.45 -28.98
N VAL A 34 -21.41 -42.40 -29.29
CA VAL A 34 -19.96 -42.37 -29.09
C VAL A 34 -19.63 -41.57 -27.84
N GLU A 35 -18.86 -42.15 -26.92
CA GLU A 35 -18.31 -41.44 -25.76
C GLU A 35 -17.25 -40.46 -26.23
N LEU A 36 -17.51 -39.17 -26.03
CA LEU A 36 -16.61 -38.08 -26.39
C LEU A 36 -15.61 -37.79 -25.26
N LYS A 37 -16.07 -37.85 -24.02
CA LYS A 37 -15.26 -37.56 -22.84
C LYS A 37 -15.78 -38.33 -21.63
N ARG A 38 -14.85 -38.71 -20.75
CA ARG A 38 -15.09 -39.50 -19.55
C ARG A 38 -14.33 -38.88 -18.38
N LEU A 39 -14.96 -38.81 -17.22
CA LEU A 39 -14.32 -38.52 -15.94
C LEU A 39 -14.70 -39.57 -14.90
N GLU A 40 -13.78 -39.86 -14.00
CA GLU A 40 -14.02 -40.73 -12.86
C GLU A 40 -13.98 -39.89 -11.58
N LEU A 41 -15.10 -39.87 -10.84
CA LEU A 41 -15.33 -38.97 -9.71
C LEU A 41 -16.07 -39.71 -8.58
N LYS A 42 -15.80 -39.33 -7.34
CA LYS A 42 -16.48 -39.89 -6.15
C LYS A 42 -17.73 -39.08 -5.82
N LEU A 43 -18.86 -39.45 -6.42
CA LEU A 43 -20.12 -38.70 -6.35
C LEU A 43 -20.73 -38.74 -4.94
N ALA A 44 -21.03 -37.58 -4.38
CA ALA A 44 -21.73 -37.47 -3.11
C ALA A 44 -23.21 -37.83 -3.27
N ALA A 45 -23.71 -38.75 -2.45
CA ALA A 45 -25.13 -39.13 -2.40
C ALA A 45 -25.91 -38.36 -1.33
N ASP A 46 -25.35 -38.29 -0.11
CA ASP A 46 -26.04 -37.71 1.06
C ASP A 46 -25.36 -36.43 1.56
N GLU A 47 -24.03 -36.43 1.66
CA GLU A 47 -23.23 -35.32 2.19
C GLU A 47 -22.24 -34.84 1.13
N VAL A 48 -22.30 -33.54 0.81
CA VAL A 48 -21.41 -32.91 -0.18
C VAL A 48 -20.22 -32.30 0.54
N GLN A 49 -19.03 -32.88 0.32
CA GLN A 49 -17.79 -32.34 0.86
C GLN A 49 -17.23 -31.22 -0.02
N SER A 50 -17.35 -31.36 -1.34
CA SER A 50 -16.89 -30.38 -2.32
C SER A 50 -17.67 -30.46 -3.62
N TRP A 51 -17.42 -29.53 -4.54
CA TRP A 51 -18.01 -29.54 -5.87
C TRP A 51 -16.92 -29.72 -6.92
N PHE A 52 -17.21 -30.50 -7.95
CA PHE A 52 -16.48 -30.55 -9.21
C PHE A 52 -17.31 -29.85 -10.28
N THR A 53 -16.81 -28.77 -10.87
CA THR A 53 -17.47 -28.06 -11.97
C THR A 53 -16.76 -28.41 -13.27
N TRP A 54 -17.53 -28.92 -14.24
CA TRP A 54 -17.06 -29.18 -15.59
C TRP A 54 -17.61 -28.11 -16.53
N ASP A 55 -16.74 -27.31 -17.17
CA ASP A 55 -17.14 -26.45 -18.30
C ASP A 55 -17.48 -27.35 -19.51
N ALA A 56 -18.77 -27.47 -19.77
CA ALA A 56 -19.36 -28.30 -20.80
C ALA A 56 -19.93 -27.46 -21.96
N ASP A 57 -19.52 -26.20 -22.13
CA ASP A 57 -20.09 -25.31 -23.15
C ASP A 57 -19.98 -25.91 -24.57
N ALA A 58 -18.80 -26.46 -24.88
CA ALA A 58 -18.52 -27.14 -26.15
C ALA A 58 -19.31 -28.45 -26.34
N TYR A 59 -19.89 -28.98 -25.26
CA TYR A 59 -20.58 -30.27 -25.23
C TYR A 59 -22.10 -30.13 -25.07
N LYS A 60 -22.65 -28.92 -25.17
CA LYS A 60 -24.11 -28.73 -25.25
C LYS A 60 -24.72 -29.61 -26.34
N GLY A 61 -25.83 -30.26 -26.01
CA GLY A 61 -26.51 -31.27 -26.84
C GLY A 61 -25.95 -32.69 -26.78
N CYS A 62 -24.88 -32.94 -26.02
CA CYS A 62 -24.46 -34.30 -25.67
C CYS A 62 -25.37 -34.92 -24.60
N ASP A 63 -25.49 -36.23 -24.60
CA ASP A 63 -26.11 -37.02 -23.54
C ASP A 63 -25.09 -37.24 -22.41
N LEU A 64 -25.49 -36.93 -21.18
CA LEU A 64 -24.74 -37.15 -19.96
C LEU A 64 -25.18 -38.48 -19.33
N GLU A 65 -24.23 -39.38 -19.11
CA GLU A 65 -24.44 -40.66 -18.45
C GLU A 65 -23.55 -40.75 -17.20
N ALA A 66 -24.11 -41.22 -16.07
CA ALA A 66 -23.37 -41.49 -14.85
C ALA A 66 -23.47 -42.98 -14.49
N LYS A 67 -22.38 -43.61 -14.05
CA LYS A 67 -22.31 -45.04 -13.70
C LYS A 67 -21.59 -45.28 -12.38
N LEU A 68 -22.08 -46.25 -11.60
CA LEU A 68 -21.37 -46.81 -10.44
C LEU A 68 -21.11 -48.29 -10.72
N GLY A 69 -19.86 -48.66 -10.99
CA GLY A 69 -19.53 -50.00 -11.51
C GLY A 69 -20.24 -50.26 -12.84
N ASN A 70 -21.08 -51.30 -12.90
CA ASN A 70 -21.88 -51.64 -14.09
C ASN A 70 -23.30 -51.05 -14.08
N GLU A 71 -23.69 -50.34 -13.02
CA GLU A 71 -25.02 -49.77 -12.85
C GLU A 71 -25.09 -48.34 -13.42
N VAL A 72 -26.11 -48.06 -14.25
CA VAL A 72 -26.36 -46.71 -14.80
C VAL A 72 -27.19 -45.92 -13.79
N LEU A 73 -26.61 -44.87 -13.23
CA LEU A 73 -27.24 -43.92 -12.33
C LEU A 73 -28.12 -42.93 -13.10
N ARG A 74 -29.06 -42.28 -12.39
CA ARG A 74 -29.74 -41.10 -12.91
C ARG A 74 -28.85 -39.89 -12.78
N ALA A 75 -28.25 -39.43 -13.88
CA ALA A 75 -27.30 -38.34 -13.87
C ALA A 75 -27.88 -37.04 -13.26
N GLU A 76 -29.18 -36.78 -13.43
CA GLU A 76 -29.91 -35.64 -12.84
C GLU A 76 -29.91 -35.60 -11.30
N HIS A 77 -29.66 -36.73 -10.61
CA HIS A 77 -29.54 -36.76 -9.15
C HIS A 77 -28.15 -36.34 -8.66
N PHE A 78 -27.13 -36.41 -9.52
CA PHE A 78 -25.73 -36.19 -9.14
C PHE A 78 -25.04 -35.11 -9.96
N VAL A 79 -25.69 -34.53 -10.97
CA VAL A 79 -25.12 -33.51 -11.85
C VAL A 79 -26.11 -32.38 -12.06
N PHE A 80 -25.73 -31.18 -11.63
CA PHE A 80 -26.55 -29.99 -11.62
C PHE A 80 -26.05 -28.99 -12.66
N GLN A 81 -26.84 -28.74 -13.69
CA GLN A 81 -26.45 -27.85 -14.78
C GLN A 81 -26.79 -26.39 -14.46
N SER A 82 -25.89 -25.46 -14.75
CA SER A 82 -26.12 -24.01 -14.51
C SER A 82 -25.25 -23.12 -15.42
N GLY A 83 -25.58 -21.82 -15.46
CA GLY A 83 -24.71 -20.80 -16.05
C GLY A 83 -23.56 -20.33 -15.13
N GLN A 84 -23.46 -20.85 -13.91
CA GLN A 84 -22.47 -20.43 -12.89
C GLN A 84 -21.79 -21.63 -12.25
N SER A 85 -20.47 -21.56 -12.07
CA SER A 85 -19.72 -22.56 -11.33
C SER A 85 -20.16 -22.64 -9.86
N ALA A 86 -20.45 -23.86 -9.38
CA ALA A 86 -20.69 -24.11 -7.96
C ALA A 86 -19.39 -24.06 -7.15
N GLU A 87 -18.24 -24.32 -7.78
CA GLU A 87 -16.92 -24.26 -7.14
C GLU A 87 -16.55 -22.84 -6.70
N GLU A 88 -16.80 -21.86 -7.57
CA GLU A 88 -16.35 -20.47 -7.36
C GLU A 88 -17.05 -19.78 -6.17
N ARG A 89 -18.19 -20.30 -5.69
CA ARG A 89 -18.97 -19.66 -4.62
C ARG A 89 -18.30 -19.72 -3.25
N HIS A 90 -17.43 -20.70 -3.00
CA HIS A 90 -16.81 -20.95 -1.69
C HIS A 90 -15.30 -21.20 -1.74
N LEU A 91 -14.69 -21.08 -2.92
CA LEU A 91 -13.28 -21.34 -3.15
C LEU A 91 -12.39 -20.48 -2.25
N TYR A 92 -11.41 -21.11 -1.59
CA TYR A 92 -10.44 -20.50 -0.68
C TYR A 92 -10.99 -19.93 0.64
N GLY A 93 -12.30 -20.06 0.89
CA GLY A 93 -12.94 -19.70 2.16
C GLY A 93 -12.93 -20.82 3.21
N GLU A 94 -12.33 -21.98 2.92
CA GLU A 94 -12.44 -23.18 3.75
C GLU A 94 -11.66 -23.04 5.07
N LYS A 95 -12.16 -23.69 6.12
CA LYS A 95 -11.67 -23.58 7.51
C LYS A 95 -10.15 -23.77 7.62
N PHE A 96 -9.61 -24.77 6.92
CA PHE A 96 -8.21 -25.15 6.99
C PHE A 96 -7.41 -24.71 5.76
N ARG A 97 -7.99 -23.91 4.85
CA ARG A 97 -7.24 -23.35 3.71
C ARG A 97 -6.11 -22.46 4.23
N PRO A 98 -4.83 -22.73 3.88
CA PRO A 98 -3.71 -21.86 4.23
C PRO A 98 -3.93 -20.43 3.74
N ARG A 99 -3.45 -19.45 4.50
CA ARG A 99 -3.57 -18.03 4.22
C ARG A 99 -2.56 -17.56 3.20
N PHE A 100 -1.33 -18.08 3.20
CA PHE A 100 -0.27 -17.61 2.31
C PHE A 100 0.54 -18.71 1.63
N HIS A 101 0.33 -19.98 2.00
CA HIS A 101 0.86 -21.09 1.22
C HIS A 101 -0.06 -21.42 0.04
N PHE A 102 0.53 -21.67 -1.13
CA PHE A 102 -0.23 -22.12 -2.29
C PHE A 102 -0.82 -23.51 -2.05
N THR A 103 -2.10 -23.67 -2.42
CA THR A 103 -2.78 -24.96 -2.52
C THR A 103 -3.55 -24.99 -3.83
N ALA A 104 -3.70 -26.18 -4.41
CA ALA A 104 -4.58 -26.36 -5.56
C ALA A 104 -6.01 -26.01 -5.16
N ARG A 105 -6.81 -25.53 -6.11
CA ARG A 105 -8.23 -25.19 -5.90
C ARG A 105 -8.97 -26.35 -5.23
N LYS A 106 -8.68 -27.58 -5.68
CA LYS A 106 -9.17 -28.86 -5.15
C LYS A 106 -8.10 -29.94 -5.34
N GLY A 107 -8.35 -31.14 -4.83
CA GLY A 107 -7.52 -32.32 -5.04
C GLY A 107 -6.20 -32.30 -4.26
N TRP A 108 -5.33 -33.24 -4.59
CA TRP A 108 -4.05 -33.48 -3.94
C TRP A 108 -2.91 -32.93 -4.79
N ILE A 109 -2.03 -32.14 -4.17
CA ILE A 109 -0.71 -31.85 -4.74
C ILE A 109 0.22 -33.01 -4.41
N GLY A 110 0.90 -33.56 -5.42
CA GLY A 110 1.94 -34.58 -5.30
C GLY A 110 3.34 -33.99 -5.43
N GLU A 111 4.24 -34.70 -6.12
CA GLU A 111 5.62 -34.25 -6.27
C GLU A 111 5.75 -33.06 -7.25
N PRO A 112 6.73 -32.15 -7.05
CA PRO A 112 7.05 -31.12 -8.04
C PRO A 112 7.60 -31.77 -9.32
N LEU A 113 7.24 -31.19 -10.46
CA LEU A 113 7.63 -31.67 -11.80
C LEU A 113 8.62 -30.72 -12.48
N ASP A 114 8.36 -29.42 -12.46
CA ASP A 114 9.19 -28.40 -13.10
C ASP A 114 9.07 -27.05 -12.36
N PHE A 115 10.11 -26.22 -12.40
CA PHE A 115 10.14 -24.88 -11.83
C PHE A 115 11.05 -23.96 -12.63
N TYR A 116 10.49 -22.88 -13.19
CA TYR A 116 11.23 -21.98 -14.07
C TYR A 116 10.66 -20.55 -14.10
N LEU A 117 11.45 -19.61 -14.61
CA LEU A 117 11.03 -18.22 -14.85
C LEU A 117 10.89 -18.00 -16.37
N GLU A 118 9.70 -17.62 -16.81
CA GLU A 118 9.38 -17.33 -18.22
C GLU A 118 8.61 -16.01 -18.31
N GLN A 119 9.03 -15.12 -19.22
CA GLN A 119 8.37 -13.82 -19.46
C GLN A 119 8.09 -12.98 -18.19
N GLY A 120 8.97 -13.07 -17.19
CA GLY A 120 8.83 -12.31 -15.94
C GLY A 120 7.89 -12.96 -14.90
N SER A 121 7.36 -14.15 -15.18
CA SER A 121 6.55 -14.92 -14.23
C SER A 121 7.23 -16.24 -13.88
N TRP A 122 7.09 -16.65 -12.62
CA TRP A 122 7.51 -17.92 -12.10
C TRP A 122 6.45 -18.98 -12.38
N HIS A 123 6.86 -20.14 -12.87
CA HIS A 123 5.99 -21.26 -13.20
C HIS A 123 6.40 -22.46 -12.35
N VAL A 124 5.43 -23.10 -11.70
CA VAL A 124 5.63 -24.38 -11.03
C VAL A 124 4.66 -25.42 -11.59
N ARG A 125 5.18 -26.58 -11.99
CA ARG A 125 4.37 -27.74 -12.38
C ARG A 125 4.48 -28.81 -11.30
N TYR A 126 3.38 -29.50 -11.03
CA TYR A 126 3.30 -30.50 -9.95
C TYR A 126 2.38 -31.65 -10.34
N GLU A 127 2.60 -32.82 -9.74
CA GLU A 127 1.65 -33.92 -9.85
C GLU A 127 0.33 -33.52 -9.17
N HIS A 128 -0.78 -33.70 -9.87
CA HIS A 128 -2.10 -33.31 -9.38
C HIS A 128 -3.04 -34.50 -9.42
N GLN A 129 -3.65 -34.83 -8.28
CA GLN A 129 -4.65 -35.90 -8.17
C GLN A 129 -6.01 -35.30 -7.81
N LEU A 130 -7.09 -35.72 -8.45
CA LEU A 130 -8.42 -35.16 -8.17
C LEU A 130 -8.96 -35.51 -6.77
N TYR A 131 -8.52 -36.64 -6.21
CA TYR A 131 -8.85 -37.11 -4.87
C TYR A 131 -7.70 -38.00 -4.35
N GLU A 132 -7.69 -38.30 -3.06
CA GLU A 132 -6.64 -39.11 -2.44
C GLU A 132 -6.55 -40.51 -3.09
N ASN A 133 -5.34 -40.90 -3.50
CA ASN A 133 -5.05 -42.16 -4.21
C ASN A 133 -5.81 -42.31 -5.54
N SER A 134 -6.03 -41.20 -6.26
CA SER A 134 -6.56 -41.28 -7.62
C SER A 134 -5.67 -42.14 -8.51
N GLU A 135 -6.29 -43.02 -9.31
CA GLU A 135 -5.57 -43.83 -10.31
C GLU A 135 -5.00 -42.94 -11.44
N PHE A 136 -5.46 -41.69 -11.55
CA PHE A 136 -5.03 -40.72 -12.54
C PHE A 136 -4.21 -39.61 -11.87
N VAL A 137 -2.95 -39.48 -12.29
CA VAL A 137 -2.08 -38.36 -11.91
C VAL A 137 -1.98 -37.41 -13.10
N LEU A 138 -2.51 -36.21 -12.91
CA LEU A 138 -2.47 -35.10 -13.86
C LEU A 138 -1.26 -34.21 -13.59
N SER A 139 -1.01 -33.24 -14.48
CA SER A 139 -0.01 -32.19 -14.28
C SER A 139 -0.69 -30.88 -13.95
N GLY A 140 -0.58 -30.45 -12.69
CA GLY A 140 -1.01 -29.12 -12.27
C GLY A 140 0.02 -28.06 -12.66
N HIS A 141 -0.43 -26.82 -12.83
CA HIS A 141 0.42 -25.69 -13.21
C HIS A 141 -0.05 -24.40 -12.54
N ALA A 142 0.84 -23.76 -11.79
CA ALA A 142 0.60 -22.46 -11.19
C ALA A 142 1.68 -21.44 -11.60
N ILE A 143 1.26 -20.17 -11.66
CA ILE A 143 2.08 -19.04 -12.08
C ILE A 143 2.08 -17.98 -10.98
N SER A 144 3.23 -17.35 -10.72
CA SER A 144 3.35 -16.25 -9.77
C SER A 144 4.29 -15.17 -10.31
N LYS A 145 3.99 -13.90 -10.03
CA LYS A 145 4.93 -12.80 -10.31
C LYS A 145 5.90 -12.53 -9.16
N ASP A 146 5.58 -12.98 -7.95
CA ASP A 146 6.29 -12.61 -6.71
C ASP A 146 6.66 -13.80 -5.81
N LEU A 147 6.55 -15.05 -6.31
CA LEU A 147 6.79 -16.29 -5.57
C LEU A 147 5.84 -16.53 -4.36
N VAL A 148 4.85 -15.66 -4.13
CA VAL A 148 3.93 -15.73 -2.98
C VAL A 148 2.48 -15.88 -3.45
N HIS A 149 2.03 -15.02 -4.38
CA HIS A 149 0.71 -15.07 -4.97
C HIS A 149 0.75 -16.00 -6.19
N TRP A 150 0.30 -17.23 -6.00
CA TRP A 150 0.28 -18.27 -7.03
C TRP A 150 -1.14 -18.43 -7.60
N HIS A 151 -1.26 -18.27 -8.92
CA HIS A 151 -2.48 -18.49 -9.66
C HIS A 151 -2.39 -19.83 -10.38
N GLU A 152 -3.23 -20.78 -9.97
CA GLU A 152 -3.43 -22.03 -10.72
C GLU A 152 -4.01 -21.66 -12.09
N THR A 153 -3.31 -22.08 -13.15
CA THR A 153 -3.79 -21.92 -14.52
C THR A 153 -5.01 -22.79 -14.74
N ASP A 154 -5.96 -22.32 -15.56
CA ASP A 154 -7.06 -23.15 -16.02
C ASP A 154 -6.47 -24.16 -17.03
N ALA A 155 -5.75 -25.15 -16.50
CA ALA A 155 -5.38 -26.31 -17.28
C ALA A 155 -6.70 -26.99 -17.62
N ASP A 156 -7.09 -26.85 -18.88
CA ASP A 156 -8.15 -27.66 -19.45
C ASP A 156 -7.79 -29.11 -19.12
N TYR A 157 -8.59 -29.74 -18.25
CA TYR A 157 -8.43 -31.15 -17.86
C TYR A 157 -8.41 -32.06 -19.13
N ASP A 158 -8.74 -31.51 -20.31
CA ASP A 158 -8.59 -32.07 -21.65
C ASP A 158 -7.16 -32.27 -22.19
N THR A 159 -6.16 -31.51 -21.74
CA THR A 159 -4.82 -31.52 -22.39
C THR A 159 -3.73 -32.20 -21.58
N LEU A 160 -4.07 -32.72 -20.40
CA LEU A 160 -3.11 -33.27 -19.44
C LEU A 160 -2.85 -34.78 -19.65
N GLN A 161 -2.44 -35.17 -20.86
CA GLN A 161 -1.57 -36.34 -20.95
C GLN A 161 -0.17 -35.90 -20.49
N THR A 162 0.46 -36.73 -19.69
CA THR A 162 1.82 -36.54 -19.17
C THR A 162 2.84 -36.58 -20.31
N GLU A 163 2.95 -35.51 -21.09
CA GLU A 163 4.19 -35.24 -21.81
C GLU A 163 5.20 -34.76 -20.77
N ARG A 164 5.92 -35.71 -20.17
CA ARG A 164 7.26 -35.42 -19.69
C ARG A 164 8.03 -34.95 -20.91
N ASP A 165 8.35 -33.66 -20.98
CA ASP A 165 9.24 -33.14 -22.00
C ASP A 165 10.65 -33.68 -21.69
N GLU A 166 10.93 -34.92 -22.11
CA GLU A 166 12.18 -35.64 -21.85
C GLU A 166 13.41 -34.89 -22.42
N ASN A 167 13.19 -33.89 -23.29
CA ASN A 167 14.22 -33.05 -23.87
C ASN A 167 14.63 -31.84 -23.03
N ARG A 168 13.95 -31.52 -21.91
CA ARG A 168 14.42 -30.52 -20.95
C ARG A 168 15.37 -31.18 -19.96
N GLN A 169 16.67 -30.90 -20.08
CA GLN A 169 17.74 -31.45 -19.23
C GLN A 169 17.42 -31.27 -17.73
N THR A 170 17.00 -32.36 -17.08
CA THR A 170 16.67 -32.46 -15.64
C THR A 170 17.87 -32.24 -14.72
N LEU A 171 19.10 -32.25 -15.24
CA LEU A 171 20.33 -31.98 -14.47
C LEU A 171 20.45 -30.52 -14.01
N SER A 172 19.86 -29.56 -14.72
CA SER A 172 19.99 -28.13 -14.40
C SER A 172 19.26 -27.72 -13.12
N LEU A 173 18.15 -28.39 -12.77
CA LEU A 173 17.32 -28.06 -11.60
C LEU A 173 17.85 -28.61 -10.28
N ARG A 174 18.91 -29.43 -10.33
CA ARG A 174 19.55 -30.03 -9.14
C ARG A 174 20.98 -29.58 -8.92
N LEU A 175 21.59 -28.87 -9.87
CA LEU A 175 22.96 -28.40 -9.78
C LEU A 175 23.03 -26.90 -10.07
N MET A 176 23.53 -26.11 -9.13
CA MET A 176 23.52 -24.64 -9.22
C MET A 176 24.84 -24.03 -8.72
N ALA A 177 25.43 -23.12 -9.49
CA ALA A 177 26.56 -22.33 -9.02
C ALA A 177 26.08 -21.10 -8.24
N LEU A 178 26.56 -20.91 -7.01
CA LEU A 178 26.23 -19.78 -6.13
C LEU A 178 27.50 -19.13 -5.56
N PRO A 179 27.49 -17.81 -5.31
CA PRO A 179 28.61 -17.12 -4.66
C PRO A 179 28.68 -17.49 -3.17
N VAL A 180 29.90 -17.62 -2.65
CA VAL A 180 30.16 -17.84 -1.22
C VAL A 180 30.19 -16.49 -0.51
N ASN A 181 29.41 -16.33 0.55
CA ASN A 181 29.23 -15.06 1.27
C ASN A 181 28.80 -13.89 0.37
N GLY A 182 28.15 -14.17 -0.77
CA GLY A 182 27.79 -13.15 -1.76
C GLY A 182 28.95 -12.64 -2.63
N ASP A 183 30.18 -13.13 -2.44
CA ASP A 183 31.33 -12.77 -3.27
C ASP A 183 31.25 -13.47 -4.65
N THR A 184 30.92 -12.70 -5.69
CA THR A 184 30.79 -13.23 -7.06
C THR A 184 32.11 -13.75 -7.65
N THR A 185 33.25 -13.40 -7.05
CA THR A 185 34.57 -13.91 -7.47
C THR A 185 34.85 -15.31 -6.88
N GLN A 186 34.11 -15.70 -5.84
CA GLN A 186 34.23 -16.99 -5.18
C GLN A 186 32.93 -17.79 -5.32
N THR A 187 32.87 -18.61 -6.36
CA THR A 187 31.69 -19.43 -6.67
C THR A 187 31.93 -20.89 -6.31
N LYS A 188 30.90 -21.56 -5.80
CA LYS A 188 30.86 -23.01 -5.59
C LYS A 188 29.58 -23.60 -6.18
N TRP A 189 29.64 -24.89 -6.47
CA TRP A 189 28.51 -25.63 -7.00
C TRP A 189 27.75 -26.31 -5.85
N LEU A 190 26.44 -26.12 -5.86
CA LEU A 190 25.47 -26.78 -4.98
C LEU A 190 24.77 -27.89 -5.75
N TYR A 191 24.80 -29.11 -5.22
CA TYR A 191 24.02 -30.24 -5.72
C TYR A 191 22.94 -30.63 -4.71
N LEU A 192 21.67 -30.64 -5.12
CA LEU A 192 20.51 -31.04 -4.31
C LEU A 192 20.09 -32.49 -4.63
N HIS A 193 20.24 -33.36 -3.64
CA HIS A 193 19.89 -34.78 -3.71
C HIS A 193 18.36 -34.99 -3.66
N GLU A 194 17.88 -36.18 -4.02
CA GLU A 194 16.43 -36.47 -4.05
C GLU A 194 15.76 -36.48 -2.68
N ASP A 195 16.54 -36.71 -1.63
CA ASP A 195 16.10 -36.79 -0.24
C ASP A 195 16.31 -35.48 0.53
N ASN A 196 16.42 -34.36 -0.19
CA ASN A 196 16.62 -33.01 0.35
C ASN A 196 17.93 -32.81 1.14
N ARG A 197 18.90 -33.72 0.94
CA ARG A 197 20.30 -33.44 1.28
C ARG A 197 20.94 -32.57 0.21
N TYR A 198 22.02 -31.89 0.56
CA TYR A 198 22.83 -31.12 -0.37
C TYR A 198 24.32 -31.45 -0.23
N SER A 199 25.05 -31.26 -1.32
CA SER A 199 26.52 -31.26 -1.32
C SER A 199 27.02 -29.96 -1.94
N VAL A 200 28.09 -29.40 -1.38
CA VAL A 200 28.82 -28.28 -1.98
C VAL A 200 30.12 -28.81 -2.57
N GLY A 201 30.51 -28.29 -3.72
CA GLY A 201 31.70 -28.75 -4.42
C GLY A 201 32.08 -27.92 -5.63
N SER A 202 32.81 -28.57 -6.53
CA SER A 202 33.35 -27.96 -7.74
C SER A 202 33.02 -28.80 -8.97
N LEU A 203 32.91 -28.17 -10.14
CA LEU A 203 32.71 -28.86 -11.40
C LEU A 203 34.07 -29.04 -12.09
N VAL A 204 34.51 -30.29 -12.24
CA VAL A 204 35.78 -30.67 -12.89
C VAL A 204 35.45 -31.54 -14.08
N GLU A 205 35.81 -31.10 -15.30
CA GLU A 205 35.50 -31.82 -16.55
C GLU A 205 34.01 -32.19 -16.66
N GLU A 206 33.13 -31.22 -16.35
CA GLU A 206 31.65 -31.39 -16.33
C GLU A 206 31.13 -32.39 -15.30
N ARG A 207 31.96 -32.87 -14.37
CA ARG A 207 31.56 -33.74 -13.26
C ARG A 207 31.57 -32.98 -11.95
N PHE A 208 30.48 -33.10 -11.20
CA PHE A 208 30.40 -32.56 -9.85
C PHE A 208 31.27 -33.39 -8.90
N VAL A 209 32.21 -32.73 -8.24
CA VAL A 209 33.06 -33.31 -7.20
C VAL A 209 32.69 -32.66 -5.87
N ALA A 210 32.04 -33.43 -4.99
CA ALA A 210 31.65 -32.97 -3.66
C ALA A 210 32.89 -32.76 -2.78
N GLU A 211 32.89 -31.70 -1.99
CA GLU A 211 33.96 -31.36 -1.03
C GLU A 211 33.67 -31.89 0.38
N SER A 212 32.44 -32.37 0.62
CA SER A 212 31.99 -32.96 1.87
C SER A 212 30.86 -33.97 1.67
N GLU A 213 30.57 -34.75 2.72
CA GLU A 213 29.40 -35.63 2.77
C GLU A 213 28.07 -34.83 2.67
N PRO A 214 27.00 -35.41 2.09
CA PRO A 214 25.72 -34.72 1.96
C PRO A 214 25.11 -34.34 3.32
N VAL A 215 24.67 -33.09 3.45
CA VAL A 215 24.04 -32.52 4.65
C VAL A 215 22.55 -32.33 4.41
N VAL A 216 21.70 -32.60 5.41
CA VAL A 216 20.25 -32.37 5.32
C VAL A 216 19.95 -30.87 5.36
N LEU A 217 19.31 -30.33 4.32
CA LEU A 217 18.96 -28.90 4.24
C LEU A 217 17.68 -28.60 5.03
N ARG A 218 16.65 -29.43 4.82
CA ARG A 218 15.33 -29.22 5.39
C ARG A 218 14.89 -30.47 6.17
N TYR A 219 14.16 -30.27 7.26
CA TYR A 219 13.62 -31.32 8.13
C TYR A 219 12.09 -31.29 8.13
N GLY A 220 11.46 -32.37 8.60
CA GLY A 220 10.00 -32.48 8.69
C GLY A 220 9.32 -33.05 7.43
N ASN A 221 8.12 -32.57 7.14
CA ASN A 221 7.18 -33.13 6.17
C ASN A 221 7.27 -32.46 4.81
N GLN A 222 8.07 -33.01 3.90
CA GLN A 222 8.32 -32.38 2.61
C GLN A 222 8.57 -33.38 1.47
N SER A 223 8.24 -32.95 0.26
CA SER A 223 8.54 -33.62 -1.01
C SER A 223 10.01 -33.42 -1.40
N LYS A 224 10.41 -33.92 -2.57
CA LYS A 224 11.67 -33.46 -3.18
C LYS A 224 11.58 -31.96 -3.52
N GLY A 225 12.71 -31.25 -3.50
CA GLY A 225 12.79 -29.85 -3.93
C GLY A 225 13.25 -29.67 -5.38
N LEU A 226 12.92 -28.52 -5.98
CA LEU A 226 13.46 -28.05 -7.26
C LEU A 226 14.15 -26.71 -7.06
N MET A 227 15.31 -26.52 -7.71
CA MET A 227 16.04 -25.26 -7.66
C MET A 227 16.05 -24.56 -9.01
N TYR A 228 15.99 -23.23 -9.00
CA TYR A 228 16.15 -22.40 -10.19
C TYR A 228 17.05 -21.21 -9.90
N LYS A 229 18.00 -20.93 -10.80
CA LYS A 229 18.85 -19.74 -10.71
C LYS A 229 18.28 -18.65 -11.60
N ALA A 230 17.73 -17.61 -10.98
CA ALA A 230 17.21 -16.45 -11.70
C ALA A 230 18.33 -15.62 -12.35
N LYS A 231 17.92 -14.80 -13.31
CA LYS A 231 18.84 -13.92 -14.07
C LYS A 231 19.49 -12.85 -13.20
N ASP A 232 18.83 -12.45 -12.12
CA ASP A 232 19.36 -11.55 -11.09
C ASP A 232 20.38 -12.23 -10.17
N GLY A 233 20.62 -13.54 -10.33
CA GLY A 233 21.57 -14.33 -9.57
C GLY A 233 20.98 -15.08 -8.38
N ARG A 234 19.70 -14.85 -8.03
CA ARG A 234 19.03 -15.53 -6.90
C ARG A 234 18.89 -17.03 -7.19
N GLY A 235 19.29 -17.85 -6.23
CA GLY A 235 19.00 -19.28 -6.22
C GLY A 235 17.73 -19.54 -5.44
N ILE A 236 16.64 -19.94 -6.11
CA ILE A 236 15.35 -20.19 -5.47
C ILE A 236 15.12 -21.69 -5.35
N LEU A 237 14.71 -22.14 -4.16
CA LEU A 237 14.27 -23.50 -3.87
C LEU A 237 12.77 -23.52 -3.61
N VAL A 238 12.07 -24.38 -4.33
CA VAL A 238 10.64 -24.68 -4.12
C VAL A 238 10.45 -26.15 -3.78
N GLY A 239 9.39 -26.45 -3.02
CA GLY A 239 8.99 -27.80 -2.68
C GLY A 239 7.56 -27.81 -2.14
N PHE A 240 7.00 -29.01 -1.97
CA PHE A 240 5.67 -29.20 -1.43
C PHE A 240 5.75 -29.92 -0.08
N SER A 241 4.74 -29.74 0.76
CA SER A 241 4.59 -30.52 1.99
C SER A 241 4.30 -31.97 1.63
N ARG A 242 4.80 -32.96 2.38
CA ARG A 242 4.45 -34.38 2.19
C ARG A 242 3.76 -34.95 3.41
N GLY A 243 2.57 -35.52 3.22
CA GLY A 243 1.80 -36.18 4.27
C GLY A 243 0.95 -35.24 5.14
N PHE A 244 0.86 -33.95 4.78
CA PHE A 244 -0.14 -33.06 5.35
C PHE A 244 -1.53 -33.58 4.99
N ARG A 245 -2.43 -33.64 5.98
CA ARG A 245 -3.82 -34.11 5.82
C ARG A 245 -4.74 -33.15 6.52
N TYR A 246 -5.74 -32.67 5.78
CA TYR A 246 -6.77 -31.78 6.30
C TYR A 246 -8.12 -32.47 6.16
N PRO A 247 -8.66 -33.07 7.24
CA PRO A 247 -9.95 -33.74 7.21
C PRO A 247 -11.03 -32.81 6.64
N GLU A 248 -11.93 -33.38 5.83
CA GLU A 248 -13.09 -32.70 5.25
C GLU A 248 -12.77 -31.54 4.28
N MET A 249 -11.51 -31.30 3.93
CA MET A 249 -11.15 -30.26 2.96
C MET A 249 -11.19 -30.76 1.51
N PRO A 250 -11.51 -29.88 0.55
CA PRO A 250 -11.51 -30.21 -0.89
C PRO A 250 -10.09 -30.34 -1.47
N PHE A 251 -9.06 -30.02 -0.69
CA PHE A 251 -7.66 -30.01 -1.10
C PHE A 251 -6.78 -30.68 -0.05
N SER A 252 -5.53 -30.99 -0.40
CA SER A 252 -4.49 -31.26 0.59
C SER A 252 -3.08 -31.14 0.03
N GLN A 253 -2.13 -31.18 0.96
CA GLN A 253 -0.78 -30.69 0.80
C GLN A 253 -0.78 -29.21 0.40
N GLN A 254 0.39 -28.60 0.46
CA GLN A 254 0.59 -27.20 0.12
C GLN A 254 2.00 -27.04 -0.41
N MET A 255 2.24 -25.96 -1.15
CA MET A 255 3.59 -25.50 -1.42
C MET A 255 4.23 -25.04 -0.12
N LEU A 256 5.47 -25.45 0.13
CA LEU A 256 6.30 -24.84 1.18
C LEU A 256 6.75 -23.46 0.69
N ILE A 257 7.01 -22.54 1.61
CA ILE A 257 7.46 -21.21 1.22
C ILE A 257 8.74 -21.31 0.39
N PRO A 258 8.76 -20.69 -0.80
CA PRO A 258 9.98 -20.58 -1.59
C PRO A 258 11.09 -19.95 -0.76
N THR A 259 12.30 -20.49 -0.86
CA THR A 259 13.46 -19.97 -0.14
C THR A 259 14.55 -19.55 -1.09
N GLU A 260 15.20 -18.44 -0.78
CA GLU A 260 16.47 -18.06 -1.39
C GLU A 260 17.61 -18.83 -0.73
N LEU A 261 18.47 -19.40 -1.57
CA LEU A 261 19.64 -20.19 -1.18
C LEU A 261 20.89 -19.32 -1.23
N LYS A 262 21.64 -19.31 -0.13
CA LYS A 262 22.94 -18.63 0.01
C LYS A 262 24.00 -19.63 0.44
N LEU A 263 25.21 -19.53 -0.10
CA LEU A 263 26.35 -20.27 0.42
C LEU A 263 27.10 -19.41 1.42
N GLN A 264 27.33 -19.93 2.62
CA GLN A 264 28.06 -19.22 3.68
C GLN A 264 29.29 -20.00 4.11
N GLN A 265 30.40 -19.29 4.31
CA GLN A 265 31.60 -19.87 4.92
C GLN A 265 31.41 -19.92 6.44
N THR A 266 31.46 -21.12 7.00
CA THR A 266 31.38 -21.36 8.45
C THR A 266 32.64 -22.05 8.96
N GLU A 267 32.74 -22.24 10.28
CA GLU A 267 33.80 -23.05 10.91
C GLU A 267 33.77 -24.52 10.45
N GLN A 268 32.60 -25.02 10.02
CA GLN A 268 32.39 -26.39 9.55
C GLN A 268 32.60 -26.53 8.03
N GLY A 269 33.01 -25.45 7.35
CA GLY A 269 33.12 -25.39 5.90
C GLY A 269 32.01 -24.56 5.27
N ILE A 270 31.80 -24.70 3.96
CA ILE A 270 30.77 -23.97 3.23
C ILE A 270 29.41 -24.67 3.41
N THR A 271 28.42 -23.96 3.95
CA THR A 271 27.07 -24.46 4.19
C THR A 271 26.04 -23.73 3.34
N VAL A 272 24.88 -24.35 3.15
CA VAL A 272 23.73 -23.74 2.47
C VAL A 272 22.80 -23.17 3.52
N HIS A 273 22.36 -21.94 3.29
CA HIS A 273 21.37 -21.24 4.10
C HIS A 273 20.14 -20.99 3.23
N ALA A 274 18.98 -21.44 3.69
CA ALA A 274 17.69 -21.28 3.01
C ALA A 274 16.82 -20.31 3.80
N GLU A 275 16.59 -19.11 3.27
CA GLU A 275 15.75 -18.09 3.91
C GLU A 275 14.47 -17.88 3.11
N PRO A 276 13.30 -17.63 3.74
CA PRO A 276 12.08 -17.31 3.01
C PRO A 276 12.28 -16.12 2.08
N VAL A 277 11.71 -16.19 0.88
CA VAL A 277 11.74 -15.11 -0.12
C VAL A 277 11.29 -13.77 0.48
N GLY A 278 11.95 -12.68 0.07
CA GLY A 278 11.74 -11.34 0.62
C GLY A 278 10.33 -10.80 0.35
N GLU A 279 9.70 -11.25 -0.73
CA GLU A 279 8.35 -10.92 -1.19
C GLU A 279 7.29 -11.22 -0.11
N LEU A 280 7.54 -12.18 0.79
CA LEU A 280 6.65 -12.51 1.91
C LEU A 280 6.39 -11.31 2.83
N GLN A 281 7.32 -10.36 2.90
CA GLN A 281 7.16 -9.15 3.73
C GLN A 281 5.99 -8.27 3.27
N ASN A 282 5.55 -8.37 2.01
CA ASN A 282 4.40 -7.65 1.46
C ASN A 282 3.04 -8.15 2.00
N LEU A 283 3.04 -9.22 2.79
CA LEU A 283 1.86 -9.72 3.49
C LEU A 283 1.72 -9.17 4.92
N ARG A 284 2.74 -8.48 5.46
CA ARG A 284 2.72 -7.96 6.83
C ARG A 284 1.73 -6.81 6.94
N ILE A 285 0.81 -6.88 7.90
CA ILE A 285 -0.27 -5.89 8.12
C ILE A 285 -0.20 -5.17 9.46
N TRP A 286 0.44 -5.77 10.47
CA TRP A 286 0.72 -5.13 11.75
C TRP A 286 1.95 -5.75 12.40
N GLN A 287 2.55 -5.03 13.35
CA GLN A 287 3.76 -5.46 14.06
C GLN A 287 3.67 -5.18 15.56
N ARG A 288 4.05 -6.17 16.40
CA ARG A 288 4.44 -5.96 17.81
C ARG A 288 5.91 -6.31 18.00
N THR A 289 6.61 -5.52 18.82
CA THR A 289 8.03 -5.70 19.11
C THR A 289 8.34 -5.62 20.58
N TRP A 290 9.30 -6.42 21.00
CA TRP A 290 9.89 -6.41 22.33
C TRP A 290 11.40 -6.61 22.22
N SER A 291 12.16 -6.05 23.16
CA SER A 291 13.62 -6.17 23.20
C SER A 291 14.09 -6.34 24.64
N ASP A 292 15.31 -6.86 24.78
CA ASP A 292 15.99 -7.04 26.07
C ASP A 292 15.21 -7.84 27.13
N ILE A 293 14.42 -8.85 26.70
CA ILE A 293 13.74 -9.76 27.63
C ILE A 293 14.80 -10.70 28.24
N THR A 294 14.81 -10.83 29.56
CA THR A 294 15.74 -11.71 30.27
C THR A 294 14.96 -12.78 31.02
N LEU A 295 15.27 -14.05 30.75
CA LEU A 295 14.76 -15.23 31.47
C LEU A 295 15.92 -15.79 32.28
N ASP A 296 16.04 -15.37 33.54
CA ASP A 296 17.25 -15.52 34.36
C ASP A 296 17.33 -16.80 35.21
N HIS A 297 16.25 -17.59 35.27
CA HIS A 297 16.19 -18.84 35.99
C HIS A 297 15.26 -19.86 35.31
N GLU A 298 15.42 -21.14 35.67
CA GLU A 298 14.50 -22.21 35.27
C GLU A 298 13.07 -21.89 35.73
N GLY A 299 12.11 -21.94 34.81
CA GLY A 299 10.72 -21.55 35.03
C GLY A 299 10.41 -20.08 34.72
N ALA A 300 11.42 -19.23 34.50
CA ALA A 300 11.19 -17.86 34.06
C ALA A 300 10.48 -17.85 32.69
N SER A 301 9.46 -17.02 32.55
CA SER A 301 8.63 -16.94 31.35
C SER A 301 8.27 -15.51 30.95
N PHE A 302 7.98 -15.36 29.67
CA PHE A 302 7.44 -14.16 29.05
C PHE A 302 6.24 -14.59 28.20
N GLU A 303 5.12 -13.89 28.34
CA GLU A 303 3.90 -14.16 27.58
C GLU A 303 3.23 -12.87 27.16
N GLU A 304 2.81 -12.80 25.89
CA GLU A 304 2.08 -11.68 25.34
C GLU A 304 0.93 -12.13 24.44
N SER A 305 -0.23 -11.47 24.58
CA SER A 305 -1.36 -11.68 23.69
C SER A 305 -1.12 -11.06 22.30
N LEU A 306 -1.52 -11.79 21.27
CA LEU A 306 -1.55 -11.39 19.85
C LEU A 306 -3.00 -11.25 19.35
N HIS A 307 -3.95 -11.19 20.27
CA HIS A 307 -5.32 -10.75 20.07
C HIS A 307 -5.58 -9.63 21.08
N PHE A 308 -5.70 -8.40 20.60
CA PHE A 308 -5.70 -7.22 21.46
C PHE A 308 -6.48 -6.08 20.82
N ARG A 309 -6.73 -5.03 21.60
CA ARG A 309 -7.18 -3.73 21.13
C ARG A 309 -6.18 -2.67 21.53
N MET A 310 -6.42 -1.45 21.06
CA MET A 310 -5.68 -0.29 21.51
C MET A 310 -6.61 0.79 22.08
N ALA A 311 -6.04 1.69 22.86
CA ALA A 311 -6.65 2.94 23.26
C ALA A 311 -5.58 4.04 23.35
N PRO A 312 -5.95 5.32 23.26
CA PRO A 312 -5.02 6.42 23.49
C PRO A 312 -4.33 6.35 24.86
N ALA A 313 -3.07 6.81 24.88
CA ALA A 313 -2.28 7.10 26.09
C ALA A 313 -1.84 8.58 26.07
N ASP A 314 -0.86 8.93 26.90
CA ASP A 314 -0.23 10.25 26.81
C ASP A 314 0.40 10.41 25.42
N TRP A 315 -0.06 11.40 24.66
CA TRP A 315 0.40 11.60 23.29
C TRP A 315 1.93 11.67 23.24
N PRO A 316 2.59 10.94 22.31
CA PRO A 316 2.01 10.21 21.18
C PRO A 316 1.71 8.72 21.41
N ASP A 317 1.87 8.20 22.63
CA ASP A 317 1.78 6.77 22.93
C ASP A 317 0.35 6.20 22.89
N VAL A 318 0.26 4.86 22.82
CA VAL A 318 -0.99 4.09 22.90
C VAL A 318 -0.92 3.00 23.97
N ARG A 319 -2.05 2.61 24.54
CA ARG A 319 -2.20 1.48 25.45
C ARG A 319 -2.70 0.26 24.69
N ILE A 320 -2.10 -0.90 24.99
CA ILE A 320 -2.61 -2.20 24.55
C ILE A 320 -3.64 -2.70 25.57
N LEU A 321 -4.81 -3.08 25.10
CA LEU A 321 -5.93 -3.57 25.91
C LEU A 321 -6.30 -5.01 25.53
N PRO A 322 -6.91 -5.77 26.45
CA PRO A 322 -7.48 -7.07 26.13
C PRO A 322 -8.55 -6.98 25.03
N PRO A 323 -8.71 -8.05 24.23
CA PRO A 323 -9.72 -8.12 23.18
C PRO A 323 -11.13 -8.12 23.78
N GLU A 324 -12.11 -7.64 23.02
CA GLU A 324 -13.53 -7.68 23.38
C GLU A 324 -14.35 -8.59 22.43
N ASN A 325 -13.68 -9.29 21.52
CA ASN A 325 -14.25 -10.04 20.40
C ASN A 325 -15.13 -9.15 19.51
N LYS A 326 -14.64 -7.94 19.24
CA LYS A 326 -15.28 -6.98 18.32
C LYS A 326 -14.55 -6.96 16.98
N PRO A 327 -15.20 -6.50 15.90
CA PRO A 327 -14.56 -6.37 14.59
C PRO A 327 -13.28 -5.52 14.58
N ASP A 328 -13.14 -4.59 15.55
CA ASP A 328 -11.97 -3.70 15.68
C ASP A 328 -10.80 -4.34 16.43
N ASP A 329 -10.96 -5.56 16.95
CA ASP A 329 -9.87 -6.31 17.58
C ASP A 329 -8.77 -6.62 16.56
N ILE A 330 -7.53 -6.46 16.99
CA ILE A 330 -6.34 -6.66 16.18
C ILE A 330 -5.84 -8.09 16.40
N THR A 331 -5.83 -8.87 15.33
CA THR A 331 -5.29 -10.23 15.31
C THR A 331 -4.98 -10.68 13.88
N ALA A 332 -4.35 -11.84 13.74
CA ALA A 332 -4.11 -12.49 12.45
C ALA A 332 -4.13 -14.02 12.61
N ASP A 333 -4.59 -14.73 11.58
CA ASP A 333 -4.55 -16.20 11.56
C ASP A 333 -3.18 -16.77 11.18
N ALA A 334 -2.35 -15.93 10.55
CA ALA A 334 -1.02 -16.24 10.05
C ALA A 334 -0.02 -15.22 10.57
N LEU A 335 1.19 -15.67 10.90
CA LEU A 335 2.23 -14.86 11.53
C LEU A 335 3.60 -15.07 10.89
N ASP A 336 4.41 -14.02 10.85
CA ASP A 336 5.86 -14.06 10.64
C ASP A 336 6.53 -13.55 11.91
N VAL A 337 7.28 -14.42 12.60
CA VAL A 337 7.92 -14.11 13.87
C VAL A 337 9.42 -14.17 13.69
N THR A 338 10.13 -13.12 14.08
CA THR A 338 11.60 -13.10 14.13
C THR A 338 12.06 -12.97 15.57
N LEU A 339 13.01 -13.82 15.97
CA LEU A 339 13.51 -13.91 17.33
C LEU A 339 15.04 -13.95 17.31
N GLU A 340 15.67 -13.01 18.02
CA GLU A 340 17.12 -12.96 18.24
C GLU A 340 17.42 -13.30 19.69
N LEU A 341 18.06 -14.45 19.92
CA LEU A 341 18.36 -15.01 21.23
C LEU A 341 19.86 -14.97 21.50
N GLU A 342 20.21 -14.90 22.77
CA GLU A 342 21.53 -15.25 23.31
C GLU A 342 21.33 -16.35 24.36
N LEU A 343 21.84 -17.54 24.04
CA LEU A 343 21.61 -18.76 24.81
C LEU A 343 22.86 -19.15 25.58
N GLY A 344 22.68 -19.43 26.88
CA GLY A 344 23.71 -20.02 27.73
C GLY A 344 23.99 -21.50 27.39
N ARG A 345 25.02 -22.04 28.05
CA ARG A 345 25.37 -23.46 27.94
C ARG A 345 24.26 -24.34 28.54
N ASN A 346 23.99 -25.48 27.92
CA ASN A 346 23.02 -26.48 28.38
C ASN A 346 21.66 -25.86 28.76
N SER A 347 21.22 -24.89 27.98
CA SER A 347 19.98 -24.15 28.16
C SER A 347 18.91 -24.71 27.23
N THR A 348 17.71 -24.86 27.78
CA THR A 348 16.52 -25.27 27.03
C THR A 348 15.50 -24.15 27.09
N ILE A 349 15.11 -23.65 25.93
CA ILE A 349 14.00 -22.68 25.80
C ILE A 349 12.84 -23.34 25.07
N GLU A 350 11.65 -23.15 25.62
CA GLU A 350 10.39 -23.47 24.96
C GLU A 350 9.74 -22.20 24.44
N ILE A 351 9.39 -22.22 23.16
CA ILE A 351 8.66 -21.17 22.47
C ILE A 351 7.26 -21.73 22.18
N GLY A 352 6.24 -21.16 22.81
CA GLY A 352 4.84 -21.40 22.50
C GLY A 352 4.33 -20.36 21.51
N LEU A 353 3.77 -20.80 20.38
CA LEU A 353 3.12 -19.91 19.42
C LEU A 353 1.77 -20.50 19.00
N TYR A 354 0.68 -19.86 19.42
CA TYR A 354 -0.68 -20.34 19.20
C TYR A 354 -0.86 -21.81 19.63
N GLY A 355 -0.38 -22.14 20.84
CA GLY A 355 -0.38 -23.50 21.40
C GLY A 355 0.62 -24.49 20.77
N ILE A 356 1.34 -24.11 19.70
CA ILE A 356 2.39 -24.95 19.10
C ILE A 356 3.68 -24.76 19.91
N ARG A 357 4.24 -25.86 20.39
CA ARG A 357 5.45 -25.88 21.23
C ARG A 357 6.70 -26.18 20.41
N ILE A 358 7.68 -25.30 20.48
CA ILE A 358 8.99 -25.41 19.84
C ILE A 358 10.04 -25.46 20.94
N LEU A 359 10.91 -26.47 20.90
CA LEU A 359 11.96 -26.67 21.90
C LEU A 359 13.33 -26.47 21.26
N LEU A 360 14.13 -25.58 21.83
CA LEU A 360 15.54 -25.39 21.50
C LEU A 360 16.37 -25.83 22.71
N ASP A 361 17.25 -26.80 22.50
CA ASP A 361 18.14 -27.35 23.53
C ASP A 361 19.59 -27.21 23.07
N THR A 362 20.38 -26.39 23.77
CA THR A 362 21.80 -26.18 23.44
C THR A 362 22.72 -27.27 23.93
N GLY A 363 22.32 -28.04 24.95
CA GLY A 363 23.10 -29.19 25.45
C GLY A 363 23.00 -30.39 24.50
N MET A 364 21.79 -30.68 24.03
CA MET A 364 21.51 -31.70 23.03
C MET A 364 21.79 -31.23 21.60
N LYS A 365 21.91 -29.92 21.39
CA LYS A 365 22.06 -29.25 20.08
C LYS A 365 20.91 -29.58 19.14
N THR A 366 19.68 -29.45 19.64
CA THR A 366 18.48 -29.84 18.89
C THR A 366 17.43 -28.74 18.89
N LEU A 367 16.80 -28.57 17.73
CA LEU A 367 15.51 -27.91 17.55
C LEU A 367 14.46 -29.01 17.39
N ALA A 368 13.41 -28.99 18.20
CA ALA A 368 12.32 -29.96 18.12
C ALA A 368 10.95 -29.30 18.06
N CYS A 369 10.06 -29.85 17.24
CA CYS A 369 8.66 -29.43 17.18
C CYS A 369 7.78 -30.57 16.65
N GLN A 370 6.63 -30.82 17.30
CA GLN A 370 5.65 -31.84 16.89
C GLN A 370 6.27 -33.22 16.59
N GLY A 371 7.25 -33.66 17.38
CA GLY A 371 7.92 -34.96 17.23
C GLY A 371 9.05 -35.00 16.20
N TYR A 372 9.28 -33.94 15.42
CA TYR A 372 10.44 -33.78 14.56
C TYR A 372 11.59 -33.14 15.30
N VAL A 373 12.82 -33.56 14.97
CA VAL A 373 14.07 -33.05 15.56
C VAL A 373 15.05 -32.71 14.44
N ALA A 374 15.64 -31.52 14.51
CA ALA A 374 16.73 -31.08 13.64
C ALA A 374 17.95 -30.72 14.51
N PRO A 375 19.17 -30.98 14.04
CA PRO A 375 20.38 -30.55 14.72
C PRO A 375 20.54 -29.02 14.60
N LEU A 376 21.00 -28.39 15.68
CA LEU A 376 21.44 -27.00 15.66
C LEU A 376 22.91 -26.95 15.24
N THR A 377 23.21 -26.20 14.18
CA THR A 377 24.58 -25.99 13.69
C THR A 377 25.40 -25.14 14.66
N GLN A 378 24.74 -24.27 15.43
CA GLN A 378 25.32 -23.44 16.46
C GLN A 378 24.73 -23.79 17.85
N ALA A 379 25.61 -24.12 18.79
CA ALA A 379 25.20 -24.60 20.12
C ALA A 379 25.24 -23.52 21.21
N GLU A 380 25.97 -22.41 21.04
CA GLU A 380 26.11 -21.36 22.07
C GLU A 380 26.10 -19.96 21.43
N GLY A 381 25.72 -18.95 22.20
CA GLY A 381 25.80 -17.55 21.79
C GLY A 381 24.55 -17.03 21.06
N LYS A 382 24.76 -16.11 20.11
CA LYS A 382 23.68 -15.42 19.39
C LYS A 382 23.05 -16.34 18.35
N MET A 383 21.73 -16.48 18.37
CA MET A 383 20.96 -17.29 17.43
C MET A 383 19.77 -16.51 16.90
N LYS A 384 19.52 -16.59 15.59
CA LYS A 384 18.30 -16.07 14.98
C LYS A 384 17.34 -17.20 14.61
N LEU A 385 16.06 -16.98 14.88
CA LEU A 385 14.97 -17.81 14.43
C LEU A 385 13.95 -16.96 13.67
N ARG A 386 13.38 -17.57 12.63
CA ARG A 386 12.18 -17.08 11.96
C ARG A 386 11.13 -18.19 11.95
N LEU A 387 9.93 -17.88 12.43
CA LEU A 387 8.79 -18.80 12.51
C LEU A 387 7.69 -18.27 11.59
N LEU A 388 7.26 -19.08 10.63
CA LEU A 388 6.14 -18.78 9.75
C LEU A 388 4.96 -19.67 10.14
N LEU A 389 3.94 -19.08 10.73
CA LEU A 389 2.72 -19.76 11.13
C LEU A 389 1.62 -19.52 10.10
N ASP A 390 1.02 -20.60 9.61
CA ASP A 390 -0.23 -20.58 8.84
C ASP A 390 -1.31 -21.42 9.55
N ARG A 391 -2.52 -21.49 9.02
CA ARG A 391 -3.68 -22.19 9.59
C ARG A 391 -3.47 -23.68 9.87
N THR A 392 -2.53 -24.30 9.18
CA THR A 392 -2.34 -25.75 9.19
C THR A 392 -0.88 -26.18 9.14
N SER A 393 0.04 -25.23 9.20
CA SER A 393 1.47 -25.50 9.09
C SER A 393 2.30 -24.50 9.87
N MET A 394 3.49 -24.95 10.26
CA MET A 394 4.56 -24.08 10.75
C MET A 394 5.82 -24.37 9.94
N GLU A 395 6.50 -23.31 9.51
CA GLU A 395 7.87 -23.40 8.99
C GLU A 395 8.83 -22.67 9.92
N ILE A 396 9.93 -23.33 10.30
CA ILE A 396 10.92 -22.83 11.25
C ILE A 396 12.26 -22.73 10.53
N PHE A 397 12.85 -21.53 10.53
CA PHE A 397 14.18 -21.25 9.99
C PHE A 397 15.08 -20.82 11.14
N ALA A 398 16.09 -21.63 11.46
CA ALA A 398 17.03 -21.37 12.55
C ALA A 398 18.44 -21.12 12.02
N CYS A 399 19.22 -20.35 12.77
CA CYS A 399 20.62 -20.03 12.47
C CYS A 399 20.78 -19.41 11.07
N ASP A 400 20.04 -18.33 10.81
CA ASP A 400 20.05 -17.61 9.53
C ASP A 400 19.76 -18.52 8.32
N GLY A 401 18.83 -19.46 8.48
CA GLY A 401 18.42 -20.40 7.43
C GLY A 401 19.31 -21.63 7.25
N ALA A 402 20.32 -21.85 8.09
CA ALA A 402 21.14 -23.07 8.05
C ALA A 402 20.32 -24.34 8.34
N VAL A 403 19.21 -24.19 9.09
CA VAL A 403 18.27 -25.26 9.39
C VAL A 403 16.87 -24.76 9.06
N ALA A 404 16.17 -25.47 8.18
CA ALA A 404 14.77 -25.22 7.87
C ALA A 404 13.93 -26.46 8.24
N MET A 405 12.75 -26.27 8.81
CA MET A 405 11.84 -27.35 9.21
C MET A 405 10.40 -26.99 8.85
N ALA A 406 9.70 -27.88 8.14
CA ALA A 406 8.28 -27.71 7.81
C ALA A 406 7.43 -28.80 8.48
N ILE A 407 6.39 -28.41 9.20
CA ILE A 407 5.56 -29.33 9.99
C ILE A 407 4.06 -29.04 9.83
N ALA A 408 3.25 -30.09 9.87
CA ALA A 408 1.80 -29.97 9.98
C ALA A 408 1.48 -29.57 11.41
N ALA A 409 0.82 -28.44 11.59
CA ALA A 409 0.44 -27.97 12.91
C ALA A 409 -0.85 -27.16 12.81
N VAL A 410 -1.85 -27.51 13.61
CA VAL A 410 -3.09 -26.73 13.72
C VAL A 410 -2.96 -25.80 14.93
N PRO A 411 -2.98 -24.47 14.74
CA PRO A 411 -2.88 -23.53 15.84
C PRO A 411 -4.10 -23.60 16.76
N THR A 412 -3.88 -23.45 18.06
CA THR A 412 -4.94 -23.29 19.06
C THR A 412 -5.35 -21.82 19.12
N TYR A 413 -6.34 -21.41 18.31
CA TYR A 413 -6.76 -20.00 18.22
C TYR A 413 -7.44 -19.42 19.47
N SER A 414 -7.75 -20.23 20.49
CA SER A 414 -8.09 -19.72 21.83
C SER A 414 -6.87 -19.22 22.61
N GLU A 415 -5.67 -19.62 22.19
CA GLU A 415 -4.38 -19.26 22.77
C GLU A 415 -3.61 -18.35 21.80
N ARG A 416 -4.22 -17.26 21.32
CA ARG A 416 -3.56 -16.30 20.42
C ARG A 416 -2.49 -15.50 21.16
N SER A 417 -1.39 -16.16 21.53
CA SER A 417 -0.27 -15.58 22.27
C SER A 417 1.08 -16.10 21.74
N ILE A 418 2.13 -15.39 22.15
CA ILE A 418 3.51 -15.85 22.08
C ILE A 418 4.02 -16.04 23.52
N GLN A 419 4.65 -17.18 23.77
CA GLN A 419 5.19 -17.55 25.06
C GLN A 419 6.65 -17.96 24.90
N LEU A 420 7.51 -17.50 25.79
CA LEU A 420 8.90 -17.91 25.91
C LEU A 420 9.11 -18.40 27.34
N SER A 421 9.72 -19.57 27.53
CA SER A 421 10.00 -20.09 28.87
C SER A 421 11.34 -20.82 28.93
N CYS A 422 12.13 -20.51 29.95
CA CYS A 422 13.38 -21.22 30.23
C CYS A 422 13.05 -22.51 30.97
N GLN A 423 13.29 -23.66 30.33
CA GLN A 423 12.96 -24.99 30.86
C GLN A 423 14.09 -25.61 31.67
N SER A 424 15.34 -25.26 31.36
CA SER A 424 16.53 -25.67 32.11
C SER A 424 17.76 -24.89 31.63
N GLY A 425 18.83 -24.88 32.43
CA GLY A 425 20.08 -24.17 32.10
C GLY A 425 20.09 -22.70 32.53
N GLY A 426 21.19 -21.99 32.21
CA GLY A 426 21.43 -20.61 32.65
C GLY A 426 20.49 -19.56 32.04
N SER A 427 20.86 -18.29 32.18
CA SER A 427 20.08 -17.15 31.67
C SER A 427 19.92 -17.19 30.13
N VAL A 428 18.69 -16.97 29.64
CA VAL A 428 18.38 -16.73 28.22
C VAL A 428 18.06 -15.25 28.04
N LYS A 429 18.75 -14.60 27.12
CA LYS A 429 18.44 -13.21 26.73
C LYS A 429 17.80 -13.18 25.36
N VAL A 430 16.64 -12.53 25.24
CA VAL A 430 16.02 -12.18 23.95
C VAL A 430 16.44 -10.76 23.62
N ASN A 431 17.31 -10.62 22.63
CA ASN A 431 17.76 -9.31 22.18
C ASN A 431 16.64 -8.58 21.44
N ALA A 432 15.92 -9.29 20.56
CA ALA A 432 14.78 -8.76 19.83
C ALA A 432 13.75 -9.87 19.55
N LEU A 433 12.47 -9.52 19.72
CA LEU A 433 11.33 -10.29 19.28
C LEU A 433 10.43 -9.37 18.46
N ALA A 434 10.16 -9.73 17.21
CA ALA A 434 9.15 -9.08 16.40
C ALA A 434 8.13 -10.11 15.90
N VAL A 435 6.85 -9.78 16.06
CA VAL A 435 5.73 -10.57 15.56
C VAL A 435 4.97 -9.73 14.56
N TYR A 436 4.81 -10.24 13.36
CA TYR A 436 4.02 -9.64 12.29
C TYR A 436 2.76 -10.46 12.03
N GLY A 437 1.61 -9.79 12.00
CA GLY A 437 0.40 -10.37 11.43
C GLY A 437 0.48 -10.38 9.91
N LEU A 438 0.05 -11.49 9.28
CA LEU A 438 0.02 -11.63 7.82
C LEU A 438 -1.42 -11.61 7.27
N ARG A 439 -1.63 -10.92 6.15
CA ARG A 439 -2.85 -11.05 5.34
C ARG A 439 -2.83 -12.34 4.53
N GLY A 440 -4.00 -12.76 4.08
CA GLY A 440 -4.12 -13.87 3.13
C GLY A 440 -3.83 -13.45 1.69
N ILE A 441 -3.45 -14.40 0.86
CA ILE A 441 -3.24 -14.23 -0.59
C ILE A 441 -4.51 -14.49 -1.41
N TRP A 442 -5.51 -15.13 -0.79
CA TRP A 442 -6.77 -15.47 -1.45
C TRP A 442 -7.81 -14.36 -1.27
N PRO A 443 -8.44 -13.90 -2.35
CA PRO A 443 -9.61 -13.03 -2.24
C PRO A 443 -10.80 -13.81 -1.66
N SER A 444 -11.61 -13.12 -0.87
CA SER A 444 -12.95 -13.53 -0.51
C SER A 444 -13.88 -13.57 -1.73
N PRO A 445 -15.02 -14.28 -1.67
CA PRO A 445 -15.97 -14.33 -2.79
C PRO A 445 -16.47 -12.96 -3.26
N GLU A 446 -16.63 -12.01 -2.33
CA GLU A 446 -16.99 -10.63 -2.67
C GLU A 446 -15.87 -9.92 -3.43
N GLU A 447 -14.63 -10.01 -2.94
CA GLU A 447 -13.46 -9.42 -3.60
C GLU A 447 -13.27 -10.04 -4.99
N SER A 448 -13.39 -11.36 -5.15
CA SER A 448 -13.29 -12.03 -6.45
C SER A 448 -14.30 -11.48 -7.47
N ARG A 449 -15.55 -11.25 -7.05
CA ARG A 449 -16.58 -10.64 -7.91
C ARG A 449 -16.19 -9.22 -8.32
N LEU A 450 -15.78 -8.40 -7.37
CA LEU A 450 -15.37 -7.01 -7.63
C LEU A 450 -14.12 -6.92 -8.51
N ILE A 451 -13.15 -7.82 -8.31
CA ILE A 451 -11.96 -7.94 -9.16
C ILE A 451 -12.37 -8.32 -10.58
N HIS A 452 -13.28 -9.30 -10.75
CA HIS A 452 -13.77 -9.71 -12.05
C HIS A 452 -14.48 -8.57 -12.81
N GLU A 453 -15.27 -7.76 -12.11
CA GLU A 453 -15.89 -6.54 -12.64
C GLU A 453 -14.82 -5.51 -13.07
N ALA A 454 -13.75 -5.37 -12.28
CA ALA A 454 -12.68 -4.42 -12.53
C ALA A 454 -11.71 -4.83 -13.65
N VAL A 455 -11.56 -6.09 -14.05
CA VAL A 455 -10.55 -6.49 -15.07
C VAL A 455 -11.07 -6.46 -16.51
N GLN A 456 -12.30 -6.00 -16.74
CA GLN A 456 -12.93 -5.96 -18.07
C GLN A 456 -12.39 -4.84 -18.98
N ASP A 457 -11.82 -3.78 -18.41
CA ASP A 457 -11.21 -2.67 -19.13
C ASP A 457 -9.69 -2.65 -18.87
N ASN A 458 -8.89 -2.47 -19.93
CA ASN A 458 -7.42 -2.48 -19.88
C ASN A 458 -6.83 -1.16 -20.42
N THR A 459 -7.62 -0.09 -20.42
CA THR A 459 -7.19 1.23 -20.87
C THR A 459 -6.12 1.77 -19.92
N ILE A 460 -4.91 2.00 -20.43
CA ILE A 460 -3.81 2.63 -19.69
C ILE A 460 -4.07 4.14 -19.65
N VAL A 461 -4.03 4.69 -18.43
CA VAL A 461 -4.15 6.14 -18.15
C VAL A 461 -2.75 6.75 -18.00
N TYR A 462 -1.85 6.05 -17.32
CA TYR A 462 -0.48 6.47 -17.08
C TYR A 462 0.43 5.25 -16.87
N GLN A 463 1.69 5.36 -17.29
CA GLN A 463 2.69 4.32 -17.08
C GLN A 463 4.04 4.96 -16.72
N SER A 464 4.69 4.42 -15.69
CA SER A 464 6.09 4.66 -15.34
C SER A 464 6.87 3.34 -15.36
N ASP A 465 8.12 3.38 -14.88
CA ASP A 465 8.97 2.19 -14.78
C ASP A 465 8.51 1.24 -13.65
N SER A 466 8.01 1.78 -12.53
CA SER A 466 7.59 0.97 -11.37
C SER A 466 6.09 0.71 -11.27
N TYR A 467 5.23 1.47 -11.94
CA TYR A 467 3.77 1.29 -11.85
C TYR A 467 3.01 1.68 -13.11
N THR A 468 1.81 1.10 -13.26
CA THR A 468 0.86 1.44 -14.33
C THR A 468 -0.51 1.73 -13.72
N VAL A 469 -1.07 2.89 -14.05
CA VAL A 469 -2.44 3.26 -13.73
C VAL A 469 -3.31 2.96 -14.94
N TYR A 470 -4.21 2.00 -14.78
CA TYR A 470 -5.28 1.73 -15.73
C TYR A 470 -6.53 2.51 -15.32
N SER A 471 -7.53 2.53 -16.20
CA SER A 471 -8.83 3.13 -15.94
C SER A 471 -9.52 2.56 -14.69
N ASN A 472 -9.24 1.29 -14.35
CA ASN A 472 -9.95 0.52 -13.31
C ASN A 472 -9.03 -0.31 -12.40
N ARG A 473 -7.70 -0.14 -12.47
CA ARG A 473 -6.76 -0.76 -11.53
C ARG A 473 -5.42 -0.04 -11.51
N VAL A 474 -4.63 -0.30 -10.48
CA VAL A 474 -3.24 0.13 -10.35
C VAL A 474 -2.36 -1.10 -10.14
N GLU A 475 -1.40 -1.31 -11.04
CA GLU A 475 -0.36 -2.34 -10.93
C GLU A 475 0.94 -1.66 -10.49
N ASP A 476 1.61 -2.24 -9.48
CA ASP A 476 2.72 -1.57 -8.81
C ASP A 476 3.78 -2.56 -8.33
N ALA A 477 5.00 -2.44 -8.85
CA ALA A 477 6.10 -3.35 -8.52
C ALA A 477 6.66 -3.14 -7.10
N VAL A 478 6.51 -1.94 -6.51
CA VAL A 478 6.99 -1.62 -5.15
C VAL A 478 6.10 -2.28 -4.09
N TYR A 479 4.79 -2.20 -4.27
CA TYR A 479 3.82 -2.82 -3.37
C TYR A 479 3.57 -4.29 -3.68
N GLY A 480 3.86 -4.73 -4.91
CA GLY A 480 3.69 -6.10 -5.37
C GLY A 480 2.23 -6.54 -5.45
N GLU A 481 2.03 -7.84 -5.61
CA GLU A 481 0.71 -8.43 -5.83
C GLU A 481 -0.18 -8.42 -4.56
N PRO A 482 -1.51 -8.43 -4.74
CA PRO A 482 -2.24 -8.23 -6.01
C PRO A 482 -2.18 -6.76 -6.47
N PRO A 483 -2.68 -6.38 -7.66
CA PRO A 483 -2.99 -4.99 -7.98
C PRO A 483 -4.07 -4.41 -7.05
N ALA A 484 -4.24 -3.09 -7.04
CA ALA A 484 -5.44 -2.46 -6.49
C ALA A 484 -6.49 -2.34 -7.59
N TYR A 485 -7.70 -2.86 -7.36
CA TYR A 485 -8.78 -2.90 -8.34
C TYR A 485 -9.87 -1.88 -8.02
N VAL A 486 -10.41 -1.24 -9.04
CA VAL A 486 -11.38 -0.14 -8.95
C VAL A 486 -12.52 -0.40 -9.93
N PRO A 487 -13.49 -1.27 -9.58
CA PRO A 487 -14.57 -1.66 -10.51
C PRO A 487 -15.48 -0.48 -10.87
N ASN A 488 -15.55 0.55 -10.02
CA ASN A 488 -16.28 1.79 -10.25
C ASN A 488 -15.75 2.91 -9.36
N ARG A 489 -16.20 4.15 -9.60
CA ARG A 489 -15.79 5.36 -8.85
C ARG A 489 -16.03 5.34 -7.33
N ASN A 490 -16.81 4.40 -6.81
CA ASN A 490 -17.18 4.32 -5.39
C ASN A 490 -16.66 3.05 -4.71
N THR A 491 -15.75 2.31 -5.35
CA THR A 491 -15.25 1.03 -4.82
C THR A 491 -13.76 0.89 -5.10
N ILE A 492 -12.97 0.69 -4.07
CA ILE A 492 -11.55 0.31 -4.19
C ILE A 492 -11.36 -1.02 -3.47
N VAL A 493 -10.80 -2.01 -4.16
CA VAL A 493 -10.37 -3.29 -3.61
C VAL A 493 -8.85 -3.31 -3.59
N SER A 494 -8.28 -3.06 -2.41
CA SER A 494 -6.84 -3.15 -2.18
C SER A 494 -6.58 -3.68 -0.77
N PRO A 495 -5.73 -4.70 -0.59
CA PRO A 495 -5.38 -5.16 0.74
C PRO A 495 -4.56 -4.10 1.50
N THR A 496 -4.55 -4.19 2.82
CA THR A 496 -3.67 -3.38 3.67
C THR A 496 -2.20 -3.56 3.26
N ARG A 497 -1.54 -2.44 2.90
CA ARG A 497 -0.13 -2.39 2.47
C ARG A 497 0.82 -1.84 3.53
N ALA A 498 0.27 -1.02 4.42
CA ALA A 498 0.98 -0.41 5.53
C ALA A 498 1.07 -1.41 6.70
N ILE A 499 2.22 -1.43 7.37
CA ILE A 499 2.40 -2.17 8.61
C ILE A 499 1.94 -1.27 9.75
N GLU A 500 0.84 -1.61 10.41
CA GLU A 500 0.40 -0.91 11.61
C GLU A 500 1.32 -1.23 12.80
N GLU A 501 1.72 -0.19 13.52
CA GLU A 501 2.60 -0.29 14.69
C GLU A 501 1.91 0.22 15.95
N PHE A 502 2.38 -0.28 17.09
CA PHE A 502 1.82 0.03 18.40
C PHE A 502 2.86 0.50 19.41
N VAL A 503 4.05 0.85 18.94
CA VAL A 503 5.14 1.40 19.75
C VAL A 503 5.72 2.58 19.00
N TRP A 504 5.81 3.72 19.67
CA TRP A 504 6.46 4.90 19.11
C TRP A 504 7.95 4.64 18.90
N ARG A 505 8.44 4.77 17.66
CA ARG A 505 9.85 4.54 17.36
C ARG A 505 10.67 5.68 17.96
N LYS A 506 11.69 5.33 18.75
CA LYS A 506 12.67 6.29 19.28
C LYS A 506 13.95 6.29 18.45
N ASN A 507 13.79 6.37 17.13
CA ASN A 507 14.89 6.39 16.15
C ASN A 507 14.74 7.60 15.21
N TRP A 508 15.47 7.60 14.10
CA TRP A 508 15.47 8.68 13.10
C TRP A 508 14.06 9.06 12.59
N ALA A 509 13.10 8.14 12.58
CA ALA A 509 11.73 8.42 12.14
C ALA A 509 10.93 9.19 13.19
N ASN A 510 11.22 8.95 14.49
CA ASN A 510 10.51 9.45 15.67
C ASN A 510 8.99 9.43 15.52
N ASP A 511 8.42 8.23 15.31
CA ASP A 511 7.03 8.09 14.85
C ASP A 511 6.47 6.65 14.99
N MET A 512 5.17 6.45 14.74
CA MET A 512 4.54 5.14 14.51
C MET A 512 3.61 5.18 13.29
N ASN A 513 3.56 4.09 12.53
CA ASN A 513 2.62 3.97 11.41
C ASN A 513 1.25 3.41 11.85
N ARG A 514 0.17 3.97 11.32
CA ARG A 514 -1.21 3.57 11.66
C ARG A 514 -2.03 3.21 10.43
N VAL A 515 -3.03 2.36 10.62
CA VAL A 515 -3.98 1.94 9.59
C VAL A 515 -5.39 2.21 10.10
N ILE A 516 -6.18 2.92 9.30
CA ILE A 516 -7.61 3.12 9.49
C ILE A 516 -8.33 2.25 8.48
N ASP A 517 -9.46 1.65 8.89
CA ASP A 517 -10.27 0.75 8.06
C ASP A 517 -9.47 -0.45 7.50
N ARG A 518 -9.21 -1.46 8.36
CA ARG A 518 -8.37 -2.64 8.05
C ARG A 518 -8.96 -3.61 7.02
N GLY A 519 -10.22 -3.45 6.64
CA GLY A 519 -10.85 -4.24 5.58
C GLY A 519 -10.18 -3.97 4.23
N SER A 520 -10.33 -4.86 3.25
CA SER A 520 -9.69 -4.73 1.92
C SER A 520 -10.54 -3.94 0.91
N VAL A 521 -11.85 -3.81 1.16
CA VAL A 521 -12.78 -3.03 0.31
C VAL A 521 -13.06 -1.68 0.96
N TRP A 522 -12.94 -0.61 0.19
CA TRP A 522 -13.34 0.74 0.57
C TRP A 522 -14.56 1.19 -0.22
N HIS A 523 -15.47 1.88 0.47
CA HIS A 523 -16.60 2.62 -0.09
C HIS A 523 -16.69 3.99 0.58
N PRO A 524 -17.05 5.05 -0.17
CA PRO A 524 -17.20 6.37 0.41
C PRO A 524 -18.41 6.46 1.34
N LYS A 525 -18.33 7.34 2.36
CA LYS A 525 -19.50 7.73 3.17
C LYS A 525 -20.55 8.40 2.27
N PRO A 526 -21.86 8.13 2.44
CA PRO A 526 -22.92 8.77 1.62
C PRO A 526 -22.91 10.30 1.65
N GLU A 527 -22.40 10.89 2.73
CA GLU A 527 -22.33 12.33 2.98
C GLU A 527 -21.36 13.07 2.05
N ILE A 528 -20.45 12.37 1.38
CA ILE A 528 -19.58 13.01 0.36
C ILE A 528 -20.40 13.60 -0.79
N SER A 529 -21.67 13.19 -0.97
CA SER A 529 -22.61 13.78 -1.92
C SER A 529 -22.88 15.28 -1.69
N ARG A 530 -22.49 15.83 -0.54
CA ARG A 530 -22.53 17.27 -0.25
C ARG A 530 -21.36 18.04 -0.86
N LEU A 531 -20.28 17.34 -1.19
CA LEU A 531 -19.07 17.89 -1.80
C LEU A 531 -19.16 17.79 -3.34
N PRO A 532 -18.36 18.57 -4.08
CA PRO A 532 -18.35 18.51 -5.55
C PRO A 532 -17.95 17.13 -6.06
N ALA A 533 -18.64 16.61 -7.07
CA ALA A 533 -18.40 15.28 -7.63
C ALA A 533 -17.69 15.35 -8.98
N ILE A 534 -16.61 14.59 -9.15
CA ILE A 534 -15.87 14.50 -10.41
C ILE A 534 -16.26 13.25 -11.22
N PHE A 535 -16.26 13.39 -12.55
CA PHE A 535 -16.40 12.30 -13.51
C PHE A 535 -15.38 12.49 -14.63
N THR A 536 -14.42 11.57 -14.72
CA THR A 536 -13.33 11.64 -15.72
C THR A 536 -13.46 10.58 -16.81
N GLY A 537 -14.27 9.55 -16.58
CA GLY A 537 -14.31 8.34 -17.41
C GLY A 537 -13.29 7.28 -17.00
N HIS A 538 -12.44 7.59 -16.01
CA HIS A 538 -11.48 6.67 -15.41
C HIS A 538 -11.84 6.41 -13.95
N ALA A 539 -12.28 5.19 -13.66
CA ALA A 539 -12.73 4.80 -12.31
C ALA A 539 -11.64 5.01 -11.25
N THR A 540 -10.36 4.79 -11.58
CA THR A 540 -9.21 5.03 -10.68
C THR A 540 -9.06 6.48 -10.27
N ILE A 541 -9.20 7.43 -11.21
CA ILE A 541 -9.13 8.87 -10.90
C ILE A 541 -10.35 9.29 -10.08
N ASP A 542 -11.55 8.88 -10.50
CA ASP A 542 -12.80 9.24 -9.82
C ASP A 542 -12.85 8.67 -8.38
N ALA A 543 -12.37 7.44 -8.19
CA ALA A 543 -12.30 6.81 -6.87
C ALA A 543 -11.25 7.47 -5.97
N ALA A 544 -10.08 7.84 -6.51
CA ALA A 544 -9.08 8.59 -5.75
C ALA A 544 -9.62 9.96 -5.29
N TYR A 545 -10.37 10.66 -6.16
CA TYR A 545 -11.02 11.91 -5.80
C TYR A 545 -12.11 11.70 -4.74
N ASN A 546 -12.96 10.68 -4.89
CA ASN A 546 -13.98 10.37 -3.90
C ASN A 546 -13.38 9.94 -2.56
N LEU A 547 -12.23 9.27 -2.56
CA LEU A 547 -11.47 8.94 -1.36
C LEU A 547 -10.92 10.20 -0.68
N ALA A 548 -10.42 11.16 -1.45
CA ALA A 548 -10.02 12.47 -0.90
C ALA A 548 -11.22 13.21 -0.30
N ALA A 549 -12.38 13.21 -0.97
CA ALA A 549 -13.61 13.79 -0.47
C ALA A 549 -14.15 13.08 0.79
N ASP A 550 -13.98 11.75 0.87
CA ASP A 550 -14.33 10.94 2.04
C ASP A 550 -13.47 11.27 3.26
N ILE A 551 -12.15 11.34 3.07
CA ILE A 551 -11.22 11.81 4.11
C ILE A 551 -11.55 13.24 4.52
N PHE A 552 -11.83 14.11 3.55
CA PHE A 552 -12.22 15.49 3.82
C PHE A 552 -13.44 15.56 4.74
N TYR A 553 -14.50 14.86 4.36
CA TYR A 553 -15.73 14.79 5.15
C TYR A 553 -15.48 14.20 6.54
N ARG A 554 -14.78 13.07 6.64
CA ARG A 554 -14.56 12.36 7.91
C ARG A 554 -13.71 13.18 8.88
N CYS A 555 -12.68 13.88 8.39
CA CYS A 555 -11.85 14.76 9.21
C CYS A 555 -12.53 16.08 9.61
N GLY A 556 -13.58 16.51 8.91
CA GLY A 556 -14.46 17.61 9.36
C GLY A 556 -15.65 17.15 10.21
N SER A 557 -15.82 15.84 10.42
CA SER A 557 -16.94 15.25 11.15
C SER A 557 -16.59 14.97 12.61
N ALA A 558 -17.63 14.67 13.40
CA ALA A 558 -17.44 14.18 14.77
C ALA A 558 -16.74 12.81 14.83
N GLU A 559 -16.58 12.09 13.71
CA GLU A 559 -15.94 10.77 13.68
C GLU A 559 -14.50 10.85 14.19
N PHE A 560 -13.71 11.85 13.81
CA PHE A 560 -12.30 11.99 14.23
C PHE A 560 -12.00 13.26 15.01
N ALA A 561 -13.03 14.02 15.39
CA ALA A 561 -12.85 15.21 16.21
C ALA A 561 -12.42 14.82 17.62
N ARG A 562 -11.43 15.54 18.18
CA ARG A 562 -11.16 15.49 19.61
C ARG A 562 -12.29 16.19 20.35
N LYS A 563 -12.44 15.89 21.64
CA LYS A 563 -13.43 16.53 22.49
C LYS A 563 -13.26 18.06 22.48
N GLY A 564 -14.30 18.78 22.04
CA GLY A 564 -14.29 20.24 21.92
C GLY A 564 -13.87 20.79 20.56
N GLU A 565 -13.47 19.91 19.63
CA GLU A 565 -13.09 20.23 18.25
C GLU A 565 -14.15 19.74 17.24
N GLU A 566 -15.36 19.37 17.70
CA GLU A 566 -16.41 18.84 16.83
C GLU A 566 -16.86 19.87 15.79
N GLY A 567 -16.87 19.48 14.51
CA GLY A 567 -17.18 20.36 13.37
C GLY A 567 -15.98 21.14 12.84
N MET A 568 -14.80 20.98 13.45
CA MET A 568 -13.53 21.51 12.96
C MET A 568 -12.73 20.45 12.21
N TRP A 569 -11.72 20.90 11.48
CA TRP A 569 -10.84 20.07 10.67
C TRP A 569 -9.70 19.48 11.50
N THR A 570 -9.81 18.20 11.82
CA THR A 570 -8.66 17.45 12.33
C THR A 570 -7.66 17.24 11.19
N ALA A 571 -6.36 17.40 11.46
CA ALA A 571 -5.32 17.29 10.45
C ALA A 571 -5.20 15.88 9.83
N GLY A 572 -5.54 14.83 10.59
CA GLY A 572 -5.53 13.45 10.11
C GLY A 572 -6.29 12.47 11.00
N GLN A 573 -6.45 11.23 10.53
CA GLN A 573 -7.26 10.18 11.17
C GLN A 573 -6.47 9.33 12.20
N PHE A 574 -5.25 9.75 12.53
CA PHE A 574 -4.18 8.96 13.16
C PHE A 574 -4.57 7.95 14.26
N GLN A 575 -5.22 8.35 15.36
CA GLN A 575 -5.49 7.42 16.48
C GLN A 575 -6.84 6.71 16.40
N GLY A 576 -7.66 6.99 15.38
CA GLY A 576 -8.98 6.39 15.19
C GLY A 576 -10.14 7.30 15.60
N PRO A 577 -11.38 6.78 15.58
CA PRO A 577 -12.57 7.59 15.85
C PRO A 577 -12.57 8.25 17.24
N GLY A 578 -12.89 9.54 17.31
CA GLY A 578 -12.88 10.40 18.50
C GLY A 578 -11.48 10.90 18.90
N GLU A 579 -10.44 10.44 18.21
CA GLU A 579 -9.04 10.59 18.61
C GLU A 579 -8.18 10.98 17.39
N GLY A 580 -8.70 11.88 16.55
CA GLY A 580 -7.95 12.39 15.41
C GLY A 580 -6.72 13.20 15.82
N PHE A 581 -5.99 13.66 14.81
CA PHE A 581 -4.72 14.35 15.00
C PHE A 581 -4.84 15.76 15.61
N GLY A 582 -6.05 16.31 15.66
CA GLY A 582 -6.39 17.61 16.24
C GLY A 582 -6.35 18.74 15.22
N VAL A 583 -6.74 19.95 15.62
CA VAL A 583 -6.73 21.14 14.75
C VAL A 583 -5.37 21.85 14.84
N TRP A 584 -4.61 21.83 13.75
CA TRP A 584 -3.28 22.46 13.64
C TRP A 584 -3.33 23.78 12.89
N VAL A 585 -2.57 24.78 13.36
CA VAL A 585 -2.58 26.14 12.81
C VAL A 585 -2.17 26.16 11.33
N ARG A 586 -1.02 25.56 11.01
CA ARG A 586 -0.49 25.47 9.64
C ARG A 586 -1.42 24.66 8.75
N ASP A 587 -1.74 23.44 9.14
CA ASP A 587 -2.54 22.50 8.35
C ASP A 587 -3.89 23.13 7.97
N THR A 588 -4.56 23.76 8.94
CA THR A 588 -5.86 24.43 8.70
C THR A 588 -5.76 25.53 7.64
N ALA A 589 -4.71 26.36 7.68
CA ALA A 589 -4.49 27.40 6.68
C ALA A 589 -4.20 26.78 5.31
N HIS A 590 -3.38 25.73 5.26
CA HIS A 590 -3.04 25.02 4.03
C HIS A 590 -4.26 24.29 3.41
N ILE A 591 -5.15 23.73 4.23
CA ILE A 591 -6.42 23.13 3.80
C ILE A 591 -7.31 24.21 3.17
N ALA A 592 -7.49 25.35 3.87
CA ALA A 592 -8.30 26.47 3.40
C ALA A 592 -7.83 26.95 2.01
N MET A 593 -6.55 27.30 1.92
CA MET A 593 -5.89 27.88 0.74
C MET A 593 -5.93 27.03 -0.53
N ARG A 594 -6.13 25.72 -0.40
CA ARG A 594 -6.12 24.77 -1.52
C ARG A 594 -7.52 24.55 -2.08
N SER A 595 -8.40 24.05 -1.23
CA SER A 595 -9.77 23.73 -1.63
C SER A 595 -10.76 23.74 -0.47
N GLY A 596 -10.30 23.70 0.78
CA GLY A 596 -11.15 23.50 1.94
C GLY A 596 -12.22 24.57 2.12
N SER A 597 -11.90 25.84 1.91
CA SER A 597 -12.89 26.92 2.04
C SER A 597 -13.98 26.90 0.98
N ILE A 598 -13.73 26.25 -0.16
CA ILE A 598 -14.72 26.01 -1.21
C ILE A 598 -15.57 24.77 -0.90
N LEU A 599 -14.93 23.71 -0.40
CA LEU A 599 -15.56 22.42 -0.12
C LEU A 599 -16.47 22.46 1.12
N ASP A 600 -16.00 23.08 2.20
CA ASP A 600 -16.67 23.14 3.49
C ASP A 600 -16.48 24.52 4.15
N PRO A 601 -17.25 25.54 3.71
CA PRO A 601 -17.16 26.88 4.28
C PRO A 601 -17.41 26.94 5.79
N GLU A 602 -18.32 26.11 6.31
CA GLU A 602 -18.66 26.15 7.74
C GLU A 602 -17.53 25.58 8.60
N GLY A 603 -17.01 24.39 8.25
CA GLY A 603 -15.85 23.82 8.93
C GLY A 603 -14.61 24.69 8.78
N ALA A 604 -14.42 25.34 7.63
CA ALA A 604 -13.35 26.31 7.42
C ALA A 604 -13.43 27.46 8.43
N ARG A 605 -14.62 28.06 8.58
CA ARG A 605 -14.86 29.17 9.48
C ARG A 605 -14.56 28.80 10.93
N GLN A 606 -15.06 27.65 11.38
CA GLN A 606 -14.87 27.17 12.76
C GLN A 606 -13.40 26.86 13.04
N SER A 607 -12.74 26.15 12.13
CA SER A 607 -11.33 25.76 12.27
C SER A 607 -10.40 26.97 12.25
N LEU A 608 -10.57 27.89 11.29
CA LEU A 608 -9.76 29.10 11.19
C LEU A 608 -9.98 30.05 12.38
N LEU A 609 -11.21 30.15 12.90
CA LEU A 609 -11.46 30.92 14.11
C LEU A 609 -10.72 30.31 15.31
N PHE A 610 -10.77 28.99 15.45
CA PHE A 610 -10.11 28.26 16.52
C PHE A 610 -8.59 28.43 16.49
N THR A 611 -7.96 28.33 15.31
CA THR A 611 -6.50 28.51 15.17
C THR A 611 -6.01 29.91 15.52
N THR A 612 -6.89 30.92 15.58
CA THR A 612 -6.50 32.24 16.10
C THR A 612 -6.16 32.25 17.59
N LYS A 613 -6.70 31.29 18.38
CA LYS A 613 -6.65 31.27 19.85
C LYS A 613 -6.27 29.93 20.50
N GLY A 614 -6.49 28.78 19.87
CA GLY A 614 -6.45 27.47 20.54
C GLY A 614 -5.96 26.26 19.73
N GLY A 615 -5.45 26.44 18.50
CA GLY A 615 -4.87 25.35 17.70
C GLY A 615 -3.44 24.97 18.10
N LEU A 616 -3.00 23.79 17.67
CA LEU A 616 -1.60 23.35 17.82
C LEU A 616 -0.70 24.13 16.87
N ASP A 617 0.33 24.78 17.44
CA ASP A 617 1.24 25.67 16.74
C ASP A 617 2.68 25.28 17.08
N ASN A 618 3.40 24.72 16.12
CA ASN A 618 4.76 24.19 16.26
C ASN A 618 5.74 24.73 15.22
N GLY A 619 5.30 25.62 14.32
CA GLY A 619 6.12 26.19 13.26
C GLY A 619 6.32 27.69 13.43
N VAL A 620 7.41 28.21 12.85
CA VAL A 620 7.72 29.65 12.85
C VAL A 620 6.71 30.50 12.05
N ASP A 621 5.97 29.85 11.16
CA ASP A 621 4.95 30.40 10.28
C ASP A 621 3.59 30.64 10.98
N GLY A 622 3.39 30.12 12.20
CA GLY A 622 2.14 30.23 12.96
C GLY A 622 1.63 31.65 13.20
N MET A 623 2.50 32.67 13.14
CA MET A 623 2.09 34.08 13.19
C MET A 623 1.36 34.53 11.93
N ALA A 624 1.75 34.02 10.75
CA ALA A 624 1.17 34.37 9.46
C ALA A 624 0.01 33.46 9.04
N MET A 625 0.07 32.17 9.36
CA MET A 625 -0.89 31.17 8.87
C MET A 625 -2.37 31.53 9.10
N PRO A 626 -2.81 31.96 10.30
CA PRO A 626 -4.20 32.38 10.49
C PRO A 626 -4.60 33.58 9.62
N ILE A 627 -3.69 34.54 9.40
CA ILE A 627 -3.96 35.73 8.58
C ILE A 627 -4.18 35.32 7.12
N VAL A 628 -3.29 34.49 6.58
CA VAL A 628 -3.35 34.04 5.18
C VAL A 628 -4.58 33.16 4.95
N GLY A 629 -4.84 32.18 5.83
CA GLY A 629 -5.99 31.29 5.72
C GLY A 629 -7.35 32.01 5.84
N ILE A 630 -7.47 32.99 6.74
CA ILE A 630 -8.70 33.78 6.90
C ILE A 630 -8.95 34.68 5.68
N TRP A 631 -7.90 35.22 5.07
CA TRP A 631 -8.03 36.00 3.85
C TRP A 631 -8.52 35.13 2.68
N ASP A 632 -7.93 33.95 2.49
CA ASP A 632 -8.37 33.00 1.47
C ASP A 632 -9.84 32.56 1.68
N TYR A 633 -10.22 32.27 2.93
CA TYR A 633 -11.61 31.99 3.30
C TYR A 633 -12.57 33.10 2.85
N TYR A 634 -12.21 34.37 3.07
CA TYR A 634 -13.02 35.49 2.59
C TYR A 634 -13.11 35.53 1.07
N LEU A 635 -12.00 35.30 0.36
CA LEU A 635 -12.01 35.29 -1.11
C LEU A 635 -12.95 34.19 -1.66
N ALA A 636 -12.92 33.00 -1.06
CA ALA A 636 -13.75 31.86 -1.44
C ALA A 636 -15.25 32.02 -1.09
N THR A 637 -15.57 32.65 0.05
CA THR A 637 -16.93 32.65 0.63
C THR A 637 -17.64 34.00 0.56
N GLY A 638 -16.89 35.11 0.56
CA GLY A 638 -17.38 36.46 0.74
C GLY A 638 -17.80 36.80 2.19
N ASP A 639 -17.54 35.92 3.16
CA ASP A 639 -17.94 36.09 4.55
C ASP A 639 -16.92 36.94 5.35
N LEU A 640 -17.31 38.17 5.67
CA LEU A 640 -16.52 39.09 6.49
C LEU A 640 -16.61 38.83 8.01
N THR A 641 -17.50 37.94 8.47
CA THR A 641 -17.72 37.77 9.92
C THR A 641 -16.49 37.22 10.62
N LEU A 642 -15.80 36.26 10.00
CA LEU A 642 -14.58 35.68 10.55
C LEU A 642 -13.47 36.74 10.73
N ILE A 643 -13.28 37.61 9.74
CA ILE A 643 -12.33 38.72 9.82
C ILE A 643 -12.69 39.64 10.99
N LYS A 644 -13.98 40.03 11.12
CA LYS A 644 -14.45 40.92 12.19
C LYS A 644 -14.21 40.33 13.58
N GLU A 645 -14.49 39.04 13.76
CA GLU A 645 -14.37 38.35 15.06
C GLU A 645 -12.92 38.11 15.47
N SER A 646 -12.04 37.88 14.49
CA SER A 646 -10.62 37.62 14.73
C SER A 646 -9.75 38.89 14.70
N TRP A 647 -10.28 40.03 14.23
CA TRP A 647 -9.51 41.22 13.87
C TRP A 647 -8.48 41.67 14.91
N HIS A 648 -8.89 41.71 16.18
CA HIS A 648 -7.99 42.11 17.26
C HIS A 648 -6.76 41.19 17.38
N GLY A 649 -6.97 39.88 17.34
CA GLY A 649 -5.89 38.89 17.39
C GLY A 649 -5.01 38.91 16.14
N LEU A 650 -5.60 39.17 14.96
CA LEU A 650 -4.82 39.32 13.72
C LEU A 650 -3.90 40.55 13.78
N LYS A 651 -4.37 41.65 14.37
CA LYS A 651 -3.53 42.84 14.61
C LYS A 651 -2.37 42.56 15.56
N GLU A 652 -2.61 41.84 16.65
CA GLU A 652 -1.53 41.45 17.57
C GLU A 652 -0.47 40.59 16.86
N ARG A 653 -0.90 39.63 16.03
CA ARG A 653 0.00 38.77 15.26
C ARG A 653 0.84 39.57 14.26
N ILE A 654 0.21 40.42 13.43
CA ILE A 654 0.95 41.19 12.43
C ILE A 654 1.89 42.22 13.07
N THR A 655 1.52 42.81 14.21
CA THR A 655 2.40 43.73 14.95
C THR A 655 3.62 43.02 15.51
N LYS A 656 3.46 41.80 16.04
CA LYS A 656 4.59 40.97 16.47
C LYS A 656 5.50 40.63 15.30
N LEU A 657 4.91 40.20 14.18
CA LEU A 657 5.65 39.86 12.98
C LEU A 657 6.44 41.06 12.42
N ASP A 658 5.83 42.23 12.31
CA ASP A 658 6.49 43.47 11.85
C ASP A 658 7.62 43.91 12.80
N GLY A 659 7.46 43.66 14.10
CA GLY A 659 8.48 43.93 15.11
C GLY A 659 9.75 43.06 14.98
N LEU A 660 9.67 41.95 14.25
CA LEU A 660 10.81 41.06 13.97
C LEU A 660 11.55 41.44 12.67
N PHE A 661 11.05 42.41 11.89
CA PHE A 661 11.64 42.77 10.61
C PHE A 661 13.10 43.23 10.76
N ASP A 662 13.99 42.54 10.07
CA ASP A 662 15.40 42.89 10.00
C ASP A 662 15.59 43.94 8.89
N SER A 663 15.93 45.17 9.27
CA SER A 663 16.12 46.26 8.31
C SER A 663 17.41 46.16 7.49
N GLU A 664 18.42 45.42 7.96
CA GLU A 664 19.68 45.21 7.24
C GLU A 664 19.51 44.17 6.14
N ARG A 665 18.85 43.06 6.45
CA ARG A 665 18.53 41.98 5.49
C ARG A 665 17.30 42.29 4.64
N GLY A 666 16.37 43.07 5.16
CA GLY A 666 15.09 43.35 4.53
C GLY A 666 14.12 42.18 4.56
N LEU A 667 14.31 41.24 5.48
CA LEU A 667 13.57 39.99 5.63
C LEU A 667 13.17 39.80 7.10
N ILE A 668 12.43 38.75 7.44
CA ILE A 668 12.07 38.44 8.83
C ILE A 668 12.77 37.15 9.27
N PRO A 669 13.43 37.11 10.43
CA PRO A 669 14.09 35.89 10.89
C PRO A 669 13.12 34.70 10.97
N ALA A 670 13.47 33.63 10.27
CA ALA A 670 12.79 32.34 10.21
C ALA A 670 13.84 31.24 9.96
N ASP A 671 14.25 30.56 11.01
CA ASP A 671 15.27 29.49 10.99
C ASP A 671 14.74 28.13 10.49
N GLN A 672 13.46 28.07 10.12
CA GLN A 672 12.78 26.89 9.60
C GLN A 672 11.86 27.26 8.43
N ALA A 673 11.79 26.37 7.44
CA ALA A 673 10.80 26.39 6.37
C ALA A 673 9.44 25.95 6.90
N THR A 674 8.38 26.35 6.19
CA THR A 674 7.01 25.93 6.49
C THR A 674 6.79 24.42 6.41
N SER A 675 7.69 23.65 5.79
CA SER A 675 7.64 22.18 5.77
C SER A 675 8.29 21.50 6.98
N ASN A 676 8.99 22.24 7.85
CA ASN A 676 9.83 21.69 8.91
C ASN A 676 9.53 22.34 10.27
N ASP A 677 9.32 21.51 11.29
CA ASP A 677 9.07 21.92 12.67
C ASP A 677 9.95 21.15 13.68
N ALA A 678 10.94 20.39 13.20
CA ALA A 678 11.70 19.46 14.03
C ALA A 678 13.18 19.84 14.22
N PHE A 679 13.78 20.57 13.28
CA PHE A 679 15.21 20.92 13.33
C PHE A 679 15.49 22.29 12.71
N PRO A 680 16.60 22.97 13.07
CA PRO A 680 16.98 24.23 12.43
C PRO A 680 17.56 23.99 11.02
N GLU A 681 17.40 24.99 10.14
CA GLU A 681 17.97 25.03 8.78
C GLU A 681 19.08 26.10 8.69
N PRO A 682 20.28 25.84 9.26
CA PRO A 682 21.37 26.80 9.25
C PRO A 682 21.84 27.18 7.84
N GLU A 683 21.64 26.31 6.85
CA GLU A 683 21.95 26.56 5.45
C GLU A 683 21.16 27.73 4.85
N CYS A 684 20.01 28.08 5.45
CA CYS A 684 19.18 29.22 5.06
C CYS A 684 19.60 30.54 5.72
N ALA A 685 20.67 30.52 6.54
CA ALA A 685 21.17 31.68 7.29
C ALA A 685 20.11 32.40 8.14
N GLY A 686 19.09 31.67 8.60
CA GLY A 686 18.01 32.19 9.43
C GLY A 686 16.86 32.88 8.68
N PHE A 687 16.77 32.73 7.35
CA PHE A 687 15.68 33.28 6.53
C PHE A 687 15.23 32.25 5.50
N SER A 688 14.27 31.39 5.85
CA SER A 688 13.74 30.38 4.93
C SER A 688 12.73 30.97 3.92
N LEU A 689 12.88 30.59 2.64
CA LEU A 689 12.05 31.06 1.52
C LEU A 689 10.54 30.84 1.78
N ALA A 690 10.15 29.63 2.16
CA ALA A 690 8.74 29.27 2.33
C ALA A 690 8.05 30.21 3.31
N THR A 691 8.68 30.38 4.48
CA THR A 691 8.17 31.20 5.58
C THR A 691 8.13 32.68 5.20
N GLU A 692 9.16 33.19 4.52
CA GLU A 692 9.21 34.59 4.05
C GLU A 692 8.05 34.92 3.09
N ILE A 693 7.69 34.00 2.20
CA ILE A 693 6.57 34.23 1.27
C ILE A 693 5.24 34.30 2.02
N TYR A 694 5.05 33.50 3.07
CA TYR A 694 3.85 33.60 3.91
C TYR A 694 3.81 34.86 4.77
N PHE A 695 4.97 35.32 5.27
CA PHE A 695 5.05 36.61 5.95
C PHE A 695 4.69 37.77 5.03
N MET A 696 5.22 37.77 3.80
CA MET A 696 4.85 38.72 2.74
C MET A 696 3.33 38.72 2.53
N GLU A 697 2.72 37.55 2.35
CA GLU A 697 1.28 37.46 2.09
C GLU A 697 0.45 37.88 3.30
N ALA A 698 0.90 37.62 4.53
CA ALA A 698 0.21 38.09 5.73
C ALA A 698 0.11 39.62 5.77
N PHE A 699 1.15 40.36 5.38
CA PHE A 699 1.08 41.82 5.28
C PHE A 699 0.12 42.30 4.19
N ARG A 700 0.12 41.65 3.02
CA ARG A 700 -0.82 41.96 1.93
C ARG A 700 -2.27 41.69 2.33
N ALA A 701 -2.51 40.57 3.00
CA ALA A 701 -3.81 40.20 3.53
C ALA A 701 -4.29 41.20 4.59
N MET A 702 -3.42 41.59 5.54
CA MET A 702 -3.77 42.60 6.56
C MET A 702 -4.10 43.96 5.96
N SER A 703 -3.37 44.41 4.93
CA SER A 703 -3.71 45.63 4.20
C SER A 703 -5.12 45.57 3.60
N ARG A 704 -5.43 44.49 2.87
CA ARG A 704 -6.73 44.31 2.22
C ARG A 704 -7.87 44.18 3.24
N MET A 705 -7.71 43.35 4.27
CA MET A 705 -8.69 43.23 5.36
C MET A 705 -8.86 44.55 6.13
N GLY A 706 -7.77 45.30 6.35
CA GLY A 706 -7.78 46.57 7.08
C GLY A 706 -8.68 47.62 6.45
N THR A 707 -8.79 47.60 5.12
CA THR A 707 -9.71 48.48 4.38
C THR A 707 -11.18 48.16 4.73
N TYR A 708 -11.54 46.88 4.79
CA TYR A 708 -12.90 46.46 5.21
C TYR A 708 -13.19 46.72 6.68
N MET A 709 -12.16 46.68 7.53
CA MET A 709 -12.26 46.92 8.96
C MET A 709 -12.18 48.39 9.36
N GLY A 710 -11.99 49.29 8.40
CA GLY A 710 -11.95 50.74 8.63
C GLY A 710 -10.70 51.21 9.36
N GLU A 711 -9.57 50.52 9.20
CA GLU A 711 -8.29 51.00 9.71
C GLU A 711 -7.85 52.28 8.98
N PRO A 712 -7.04 53.14 9.63
CA PRO A 712 -6.52 54.35 8.99
C PRO A 712 -5.76 54.04 7.69
N GLU A 713 -5.95 54.87 6.67
CA GLU A 713 -5.28 54.73 5.36
C GLU A 713 -3.75 54.64 5.50
N SER A 714 -3.17 55.34 6.48
CA SER A 714 -1.74 55.25 6.80
C SER A 714 -1.31 53.86 7.25
N GLN A 715 -2.13 53.16 8.04
CA GLN A 715 -1.84 51.80 8.51
C GLN A 715 -2.02 50.78 7.38
N VAL A 716 -3.10 50.89 6.62
CA VAL A 716 -3.37 50.05 5.44
C VAL A 716 -2.22 50.16 4.43
N SER A 717 -1.77 51.39 4.17
CA SER A 717 -0.63 51.67 3.28
C SER A 717 0.69 51.16 3.83
N ALA A 718 0.91 51.22 5.14
CA ALA A 718 2.12 50.68 5.78
C ALA A 718 2.21 49.16 5.62
N TRP A 719 1.12 48.43 5.86
CA TRP A 719 1.07 46.98 5.62
C TRP A 719 1.29 46.63 4.14
N ALA A 720 0.65 47.36 3.22
CA ALA A 720 0.90 47.17 1.78
C ALA A 720 2.38 47.39 1.43
N ALA A 721 2.97 48.49 1.90
CA ALA A 721 4.36 48.82 1.65
C ALA A 721 5.32 47.75 2.19
N ARG A 722 5.05 47.18 3.37
CA ARG A 722 5.82 46.08 3.93
C ARG A 722 5.73 44.82 3.07
N GLY A 723 4.51 44.42 2.68
CA GLY A 723 4.30 43.27 1.80
C GLY A 723 5.04 43.42 0.47
N GLU A 724 4.95 44.59 -0.17
CA GLU A 724 5.67 44.84 -1.43
C GLU A 724 7.18 44.95 -1.25
N LEU A 725 7.67 45.39 -0.08
CA LEU A 725 9.09 45.36 0.23
C LEU A 725 9.61 43.93 0.36
N LEU A 726 8.90 43.09 1.11
CA LEU A 726 9.22 41.66 1.23
C LEU A 726 9.20 40.97 -0.14
N LEU A 727 8.19 41.22 -0.98
CA LEU A 727 8.16 40.65 -2.34
C LEU A 727 9.44 41.00 -3.12
N ARG A 728 9.81 42.28 -3.19
CA ARG A 728 11.00 42.71 -3.95
C ARG A 728 12.28 42.11 -3.39
N ASN A 729 12.38 41.98 -2.06
CA ASN A 729 13.53 41.39 -1.42
C ASN A 729 13.59 39.89 -1.67
N ILE A 730 12.46 39.17 -1.61
CA ILE A 730 12.38 37.75 -1.95
C ILE A 730 12.80 37.54 -3.42
N GLN A 731 12.22 38.32 -4.34
CA GLN A 731 12.54 38.25 -5.77
C GLN A 731 14.02 38.52 -6.08
N SER A 732 14.66 39.44 -5.37
CA SER A 732 16.06 39.80 -5.63
C SER A 732 17.08 38.95 -4.86
N GLN A 733 16.70 38.37 -3.73
CA GLN A 733 17.63 37.64 -2.86
C GLN A 733 17.56 36.13 -2.99
N TYR A 734 16.48 35.54 -3.50
CA TYR A 734 16.34 34.08 -3.54
C TYR A 734 16.36 33.52 -4.96
N TRP A 735 16.02 34.30 -5.98
CA TRP A 735 16.13 33.83 -7.38
C TRP A 735 17.60 33.64 -7.74
N ASN A 736 17.98 32.41 -8.08
CA ASN A 736 19.32 32.08 -8.54
C ASN A 736 19.27 31.72 -10.03
N GLU A 737 19.85 32.59 -10.87
CA GLU A 737 19.87 32.45 -12.33
C GLU A 737 20.58 31.18 -12.82
N GLU A 738 21.62 30.73 -12.10
CA GLU A 738 22.37 29.52 -12.45
C GLU A 738 21.57 28.26 -12.12
N ALA A 739 20.92 28.25 -10.95
CA ALA A 739 20.05 27.14 -10.54
C ALA A 739 18.76 27.08 -11.40
N GLY A 740 18.25 28.24 -11.83
CA GLY A 740 17.00 28.39 -12.57
C GLY A 740 15.75 28.28 -11.70
N PHE A 741 15.87 28.49 -10.39
CA PHE A 741 14.80 28.47 -9.41
C PHE A 741 15.14 29.34 -8.18
N TYR A 742 14.18 29.47 -7.25
CA TYR A 742 14.39 30.18 -5.99
C TYR A 742 15.09 29.25 -5.00
N THR A 743 16.23 29.63 -4.42
CA THR A 743 16.92 28.78 -3.43
C THR A 743 16.19 28.78 -2.09
N SER A 744 16.41 27.79 -1.23
CA SER A 744 15.74 27.70 0.08
C SER A 744 16.12 28.83 1.05
N GLY A 745 17.29 29.45 0.86
CA GLY A 745 17.79 30.62 1.59
C GLY A 745 18.26 31.76 0.66
N PRO A 746 18.46 32.98 1.18
CA PRO A 746 18.80 34.17 0.40
C PRO A 746 20.29 34.28 0.06
N ILE A 747 20.66 35.25 -0.79
CA ILE A 747 22.05 35.65 -1.06
C ILE A 747 22.87 35.79 0.24
N GLY A 748 24.04 35.17 0.27
CA GLY A 748 24.93 35.12 1.43
C GLY A 748 24.60 33.99 2.42
N SER A 749 23.70 33.09 2.05
CA SER A 749 23.49 31.80 2.70
C SER A 749 24.18 30.68 1.92
N GLU A 750 24.47 29.56 2.59
CA GLU A 750 24.98 28.35 1.92
C GLU A 750 23.98 27.86 0.87
N SER A 751 22.68 27.91 1.18
CA SER A 751 21.61 27.51 0.26
C SER A 751 21.67 28.25 -1.07
N TYR A 752 21.90 29.57 -1.05
CA TYR A 752 22.02 30.35 -2.28
C TYR A 752 23.28 30.00 -3.07
N GLU A 753 24.42 29.83 -2.37
CA GLU A 753 25.71 29.50 -2.98
C GLU A 753 25.70 28.11 -3.63
N GLN A 754 25.00 27.15 -3.04
CA GLN A 754 24.93 25.76 -3.53
C GLN A 754 23.70 25.46 -4.39
N GLY A 755 22.74 26.40 -4.49
CA GLY A 755 21.52 26.20 -5.25
C GLY A 755 20.55 25.20 -4.61
N TYR A 756 20.36 25.23 -3.29
CA TYR A 756 19.49 24.26 -2.61
C TYR A 756 18.00 24.51 -2.87
N TRP A 757 17.29 23.42 -3.16
CA TRP A 757 15.85 23.39 -3.40
C TRP A 757 15.11 22.92 -2.13
N GLU A 758 14.06 23.63 -1.73
CA GLU A 758 13.09 23.19 -0.71
C GLU A 758 11.67 23.34 -1.29
N SER A 759 10.88 22.26 -1.23
CA SER A 759 9.66 22.14 -2.04
C SER A 759 8.48 22.98 -1.55
N ALA A 760 8.33 23.25 -0.26
CA ALA A 760 7.29 24.16 0.24
C ALA A 760 7.51 25.60 -0.26
N GLY A 761 8.76 26.07 -0.23
CA GLY A 761 9.16 27.37 -0.78
C GLY A 761 8.98 27.44 -2.29
N GLN A 762 9.34 26.36 -2.99
CA GLN A 762 9.14 26.29 -4.44
C GLN A 762 7.66 26.37 -4.83
N GLU A 763 6.78 25.62 -4.15
CA GLU A 763 5.37 25.58 -4.54
C GLU A 763 4.67 26.92 -4.34
N ILE A 764 4.92 27.59 -3.23
CA ILE A 764 4.31 28.88 -2.92
C ILE A 764 4.88 29.99 -3.82
N ALA A 765 6.17 29.91 -4.19
CA ALA A 765 6.78 30.82 -5.17
C ALA A 765 6.19 30.65 -6.57
N MET A 766 5.83 29.42 -6.95
CA MET A 766 5.23 29.09 -8.25
C MET A 766 3.74 29.45 -8.36
N TRP A 767 3.02 29.60 -7.25
CA TRP A 767 1.58 29.89 -7.30
C TRP A 767 1.31 31.25 -7.98
N PRO A 768 0.58 31.30 -9.12
CA PRO A 768 0.44 32.54 -9.88
C PRO A 768 -0.15 33.71 -9.10
N ARG A 769 -1.04 33.43 -8.13
CA ARG A 769 -1.75 34.45 -7.35
C ARG A 769 -0.88 35.28 -6.40
N TYR A 770 0.31 34.81 -6.01
CA TYR A 770 1.20 35.55 -5.11
C TYR A 770 2.21 36.42 -5.85
N GLY A 771 2.42 36.17 -7.15
CA GLY A 771 3.27 36.98 -8.00
C GLY A 771 4.76 36.96 -7.61
N VAL A 772 5.22 35.91 -6.93
CA VAL A 772 6.65 35.74 -6.57
C VAL A 772 7.46 35.43 -7.82
N ALA A 773 7.25 34.26 -8.43
CA ALA A 773 7.85 33.92 -9.71
C ALA A 773 7.02 34.51 -10.87
N ASP A 774 7.69 35.13 -11.83
CA ASP A 774 7.08 35.52 -13.10
C ASP A 774 6.83 34.32 -14.03
N ARG A 775 6.35 34.59 -15.25
CA ARG A 775 6.04 33.54 -16.23
C ARG A 775 7.27 32.71 -16.62
N GLU A 776 8.39 33.37 -16.94
CA GLU A 776 9.59 32.69 -17.43
C GLU A 776 10.29 31.96 -16.28
N GLN A 777 10.28 32.53 -15.08
CA GLN A 777 10.75 31.88 -13.86
C GLN A 777 9.94 30.62 -13.54
N ARG A 778 8.59 30.69 -13.56
CA ARG A 778 7.75 29.49 -13.36
C ARG A 778 8.05 28.39 -14.37
N ARG A 779 8.21 28.74 -15.65
CA ARG A 779 8.58 27.78 -16.71
C ARG A 779 9.94 27.15 -16.44
N SER A 780 10.92 27.94 -16.03
CA SER A 780 12.23 27.45 -15.61
C SER A 780 12.10 26.46 -14.45
N MET A 781 11.45 26.86 -13.35
CA MET A 781 11.25 26.00 -12.17
C MET A 781 10.56 24.67 -12.51
N LEU A 782 9.48 24.71 -13.29
CA LEU A 782 8.77 23.51 -13.76
C LEU A 782 9.63 22.63 -14.68
N SER A 783 10.58 23.21 -15.42
CA SER A 783 11.54 22.43 -16.23
C SER A 783 12.62 21.78 -15.39
N ARG A 784 13.05 22.43 -14.29
CA ARG A 784 14.06 21.91 -13.35
C ARG A 784 13.50 20.85 -12.39
N LEU A 785 12.21 20.88 -12.09
CA LEU A 785 11.55 19.99 -11.12
C LEU A 785 11.88 18.48 -11.30
N PRO A 786 11.75 17.87 -12.50
CA PRO A 786 12.12 16.46 -12.73
C PRO A 786 13.61 16.15 -12.51
N GLU A 787 14.48 17.14 -12.61
CA GLU A 787 15.93 16.95 -12.47
C GLU A 787 16.39 17.12 -11.03
N VAL A 788 15.71 17.97 -10.26
CA VAL A 788 16.18 18.41 -8.94
C VAL A 788 15.47 17.69 -7.79
N ALA A 789 14.15 17.47 -7.90
CA ALA A 789 13.36 17.07 -6.74
C ALA A 789 12.30 16.00 -7.02
N MET A 790 12.00 15.66 -8.28
CA MET A 790 10.89 14.76 -8.60
C MET A 790 11.37 13.44 -9.20
N ASN A 791 10.76 12.34 -8.75
CA ASN A 791 10.86 11.03 -9.39
C ASN A 791 9.47 10.47 -9.69
N GLU A 792 9.36 9.20 -10.06
CA GLU A 792 8.07 8.59 -10.39
C GLU A 792 7.08 8.51 -9.21
N PHE A 793 7.54 8.63 -7.96
CA PHE A 793 6.74 8.47 -6.75
C PHE A 793 6.26 9.79 -6.14
N GLY A 794 6.96 10.90 -6.38
CA GLY A 794 6.58 12.21 -5.85
C GLY A 794 7.68 13.26 -5.98
N VAL A 795 7.52 14.35 -5.22
CA VAL A 795 8.49 15.46 -5.12
C VAL A 795 9.12 15.46 -3.73
N ASN A 796 10.43 15.29 -3.65
CA ASN A 796 11.22 15.31 -2.43
C ASN A 796 11.14 16.70 -1.76
N VAL A 797 10.89 16.76 -0.46
CA VAL A 797 10.81 18.04 0.27
C VAL A 797 12.18 18.72 0.36
N PHE A 798 13.22 17.96 0.71
CA PHE A 798 14.61 18.44 0.88
C PHE A 798 15.60 17.59 0.06
N PRO A 799 15.63 17.71 -1.28
CA PRO A 799 16.46 16.87 -2.15
C PRO A 799 17.98 16.97 -1.92
N TYR A 800 18.47 18.05 -1.32
CA TYR A 800 19.89 18.26 -1.05
C TYR A 800 20.38 17.58 0.24
N ARG A 801 19.45 17.13 1.11
CA ARG A 801 19.77 16.51 2.40
C ARG A 801 19.87 14.98 2.25
N PRO A 802 21.04 14.37 2.57
CA PRO A 802 21.23 12.93 2.43
C PRO A 802 20.59 12.12 3.56
N GLU A 803 20.28 12.73 4.70
CA GLU A 803 19.61 12.05 5.81
C GLU A 803 18.19 11.57 5.42
N THR A 804 17.74 10.50 6.05
CA THR A 804 16.39 9.97 5.87
C THR A 804 15.59 10.22 7.15
N ASN A 805 14.47 10.93 7.02
CA ASN A 805 13.47 11.12 8.07
C ASN A 805 12.09 11.42 7.44
N HIS A 806 11.11 11.88 8.22
CA HIS A 806 9.80 12.20 7.65
C HIS A 806 9.78 13.48 6.80
N PHE A 807 10.83 14.31 6.87
CA PHE A 807 11.02 15.50 6.04
C PHE A 807 12.03 15.27 4.91
N CYS A 808 13.18 14.64 5.21
CA CYS A 808 14.26 14.42 4.25
C CYS A 808 14.14 13.04 3.59
N ASN A 809 14.39 12.94 2.28
CA ASN A 809 14.04 11.76 1.47
C ASN A 809 12.55 11.38 1.58
N ALA A 810 11.69 12.38 1.71
CA ALA A 810 10.24 12.24 1.83
C ALA A 810 9.54 13.06 0.76
N ALA A 811 8.41 12.56 0.26
CA ALA A 811 7.51 13.29 -0.62
C ALA A 811 6.17 13.52 0.07
N TRP A 812 5.75 14.78 0.17
CA TRP A 812 4.48 15.19 0.78
C TRP A 812 3.60 15.87 -0.26
N VAL A 813 2.36 15.41 -0.38
CA VAL A 813 1.40 15.80 -1.43
C VAL A 813 0.95 17.25 -1.29
N VAL A 814 0.92 17.77 -0.07
CA VAL A 814 0.48 19.15 0.17
C VAL A 814 1.36 20.15 -0.57
N TRP A 815 2.67 19.88 -0.70
CA TRP A 815 3.68 20.76 -1.31
C TRP A 815 3.73 20.72 -2.83
N THR A 816 2.81 20.04 -3.50
CA THR A 816 2.75 19.97 -4.97
C THR A 816 1.53 20.71 -5.53
N SER A 817 0.72 21.35 -4.68
CA SER A 817 -0.49 22.06 -5.10
C SER A 817 -0.16 23.32 -5.90
N GLY A 818 0.78 24.13 -5.43
CA GLY A 818 1.29 25.30 -6.16
C GLY A 818 2.01 24.91 -7.46
N MET A 819 2.70 23.76 -7.47
CA MET A 819 3.33 23.20 -8.66
C MET A 819 2.29 22.77 -9.70
N ALA A 820 1.20 22.12 -9.29
CA ALA A 820 0.10 21.75 -10.18
C ALA A 820 -0.61 23.00 -10.75
N ALA A 821 -0.88 24.01 -9.91
CA ALA A 821 -1.45 25.28 -10.35
C ALA A 821 -0.56 25.99 -11.40
N ALA A 822 0.75 26.02 -11.16
CA ALA A 822 1.71 26.59 -12.11
C ALA A 822 1.82 25.75 -13.40
N ALA A 823 1.82 24.43 -13.30
CA ALA A 823 1.83 23.54 -14.45
C ALA A 823 0.59 23.76 -15.33
N GLY A 824 -0.59 23.93 -14.73
CA GLY A 824 -1.79 24.33 -15.45
C GLY A 824 -1.64 25.69 -16.14
N ARG A 825 -1.22 26.71 -15.38
CA ARG A 825 -1.07 28.08 -15.91
C ARG A 825 -0.08 28.17 -17.07
N GLU A 826 1.02 27.42 -17.00
CA GLU A 826 2.07 27.44 -18.03
C GLU A 826 1.89 26.37 -19.12
N GLY A 827 0.87 25.51 -19.00
CA GLY A 827 0.51 24.51 -20.01
C GLY A 827 1.37 23.24 -20.02
N ARG A 828 1.96 22.86 -18.87
CA ARG A 828 2.71 21.60 -18.67
C ARG A 828 1.76 20.44 -18.37
N LEU A 829 1.03 20.01 -19.39
CA LEU A 829 0.06 18.90 -19.30
C LEU A 829 0.73 17.57 -18.90
N ASP A 830 1.98 17.37 -19.28
CA ASP A 830 2.82 16.24 -18.90
C ASP A 830 3.00 16.18 -17.38
N LEU A 831 3.38 17.29 -16.75
CA LEU A 831 3.55 17.36 -15.29
C LEU A 831 2.24 17.19 -14.54
N LEU A 832 1.15 17.80 -15.03
CA LEU A 832 -0.18 17.59 -14.44
C LEU A 832 -0.57 16.10 -14.47
N THR A 833 -0.32 15.42 -15.58
CA THR A 833 -0.58 13.99 -15.73
C THR A 833 0.23 13.18 -14.71
N THR A 834 1.53 13.45 -14.59
CA THR A 834 2.42 12.78 -13.63
C THR A 834 2.00 13.02 -12.18
N LEU A 835 1.72 14.27 -11.78
CA LEU A 835 1.30 14.60 -10.41
C LEU A 835 -0.02 13.91 -10.03
N ILE A 836 -0.99 13.87 -10.96
CA ILE A 836 -2.25 13.17 -10.75
C ILE A 836 -2.00 11.66 -10.61
N ALA A 837 -1.22 11.06 -11.51
CA ALA A 837 -0.96 9.63 -11.51
C ALA A 837 -0.22 9.16 -10.25
N GLN A 838 0.77 9.93 -9.77
CA GLN A 838 1.46 9.69 -8.50
C GLN A 838 0.46 9.57 -7.33
N GLN A 839 -0.50 10.50 -7.27
CA GLN A 839 -1.48 10.51 -6.17
C GLN A 839 -2.59 9.48 -6.33
N VAL A 840 -3.02 9.18 -7.56
CA VAL A 840 -3.92 8.06 -7.83
C VAL A 840 -3.27 6.75 -7.38
N ARG A 841 -2.01 6.51 -7.77
CA ARG A 841 -1.23 5.35 -7.31
C ARG A 841 -1.19 5.28 -5.78
N ASN A 842 -0.70 6.33 -5.13
CA ASN A 842 -0.49 6.31 -3.68
C ASN A 842 -1.80 6.13 -2.91
N SER A 843 -2.86 6.86 -3.28
CA SER A 843 -4.14 6.82 -2.56
C SER A 843 -4.94 5.54 -2.84
N VAL A 844 -4.97 5.03 -4.07
CA VAL A 844 -5.71 3.81 -4.43
C VAL A 844 -5.03 2.56 -3.86
N MET A 845 -3.70 2.48 -3.92
CA MET A 845 -2.96 1.34 -3.36
C MET A 845 -3.14 1.23 -1.84
N ASN A 846 -3.18 2.35 -1.13
CA ASN A 846 -3.27 2.37 0.34
C ASN A 846 -4.69 2.61 0.88
N LYS A 847 -5.65 3.00 0.02
CA LYS A 847 -7.02 3.42 0.36
C LYS A 847 -7.08 4.54 1.40
N THR A 848 -6.06 5.38 1.41
CA THR A 848 -6.00 6.59 2.24
C THR A 848 -4.94 7.54 1.69
N PHE A 849 -4.91 8.77 2.20
CA PHE A 849 -3.81 9.70 1.96
C PHE A 849 -2.88 9.68 3.18
N TYR A 850 -1.73 9.03 3.05
CA TYR A 850 -0.66 9.09 4.02
C TYR A 850 0.10 10.42 3.92
N GLU A 851 0.72 10.84 5.02
CA GLU A 851 1.54 12.04 5.14
C GLU A 851 2.87 11.89 4.41
N VAL A 852 3.51 10.72 4.50
CA VAL A 852 4.84 10.54 3.93
C VAL A 852 4.84 9.45 2.89
N ILE A 853 5.40 9.76 1.73
CA ILE A 853 5.90 8.74 0.81
C ILE A 853 7.41 8.77 0.91
N ASP A 854 8.03 7.64 1.23
CA ASP A 854 9.48 7.51 1.18
C ASP A 854 9.94 7.69 -0.28
N TYR A 855 10.75 8.71 -0.51
CA TYR A 855 11.13 9.14 -1.86
C TYR A 855 11.97 8.08 -2.59
N GLN A 856 12.74 7.27 -1.85
CA GLN A 856 13.65 6.28 -2.42
C GLN A 856 12.93 4.98 -2.78
N THR A 857 12.00 4.56 -1.93
CA THR A 857 11.31 3.28 -2.07
C THR A 857 9.93 3.40 -2.71
N GLY A 858 9.32 4.58 -2.69
CA GLY A 858 7.95 4.81 -3.15
C GLY A 858 6.87 4.26 -2.22
N LYS A 859 7.22 3.79 -1.02
CA LYS A 859 6.26 3.28 -0.03
C LYS A 859 5.74 4.41 0.86
N ALA A 860 4.43 4.51 0.94
CA ALA A 860 3.75 5.40 1.86
C ALA A 860 3.81 4.88 3.32
N TRP A 861 4.01 5.79 4.26
CA TRP A 861 4.04 5.58 5.71
C TRP A 861 3.68 6.89 6.40
N ARG A 862 3.32 6.84 7.70
CA ARG A 862 3.05 8.02 8.54
C ARG A 862 1.88 8.90 8.07
N TRP A 863 1.20 9.51 9.03
CA TRP A 863 -0.15 9.13 9.44
C TRP A 863 -1.21 9.06 8.34
N PRO A 864 -2.22 8.17 8.49
CA PRO A 864 -3.28 8.00 7.50
C PRO A 864 -4.31 9.15 7.56
N GLY A 865 -5.03 9.33 6.46
CA GLY A 865 -6.17 10.23 6.36
C GLY A 865 -5.80 11.70 6.48
N GLN A 866 -4.65 12.09 5.95
CA GLN A 866 -4.15 13.47 6.00
C GLN A 866 -5.05 14.42 5.22
N LEU A 867 -5.70 15.34 5.93
CA LEU A 867 -6.74 16.21 5.39
C LEU A 867 -6.17 17.21 4.38
N TRP A 868 -5.06 17.85 4.71
CA TRP A 868 -4.35 18.77 3.81
C TRP A 868 -3.81 18.10 2.53
N HIS A 869 -3.50 16.80 2.57
CA HIS A 869 -3.12 16.01 1.39
C HIS A 869 -4.32 15.75 0.50
N ALA A 870 -5.45 15.34 1.08
CA ALA A 870 -6.70 15.17 0.37
C ALA A 870 -7.18 16.50 -0.28
N ALA A 871 -7.11 17.61 0.47
CA ALA A 871 -7.42 18.94 -0.04
C ALA A 871 -6.47 19.37 -1.17
N GLY A 872 -5.17 19.06 -1.04
CA GLY A 872 -4.16 19.28 -2.07
C GLY A 872 -4.44 18.50 -3.35
N PHE A 873 -4.79 17.21 -3.26
CA PHE A 873 -5.13 16.40 -4.43
C PHE A 873 -6.39 16.92 -5.15
N ILE A 874 -7.44 17.32 -4.40
CA ILE A 874 -8.62 17.96 -5.00
C ILE A 874 -8.22 19.26 -5.73
N SER A 875 -7.27 20.01 -5.17
CA SER A 875 -6.79 21.26 -5.78
C SER A 875 -6.07 21.06 -7.10
N TYR A 876 -5.57 19.87 -7.43
CA TYR A 876 -5.01 19.60 -8.76
C TYR A 876 -6.05 19.77 -9.85
N PHE A 877 -7.30 19.36 -9.60
CA PHE A 877 -8.38 19.49 -10.55
C PHE A 877 -8.91 20.93 -10.61
N LEU A 878 -9.07 21.56 -9.45
CA LEU A 878 -9.60 22.93 -9.37
C LEU A 878 -8.59 23.98 -9.85
N LEU A 879 -7.39 23.98 -9.26
CA LEU A 879 -6.38 25.01 -9.48
C LEU A 879 -5.41 24.66 -10.63
N GLY A 880 -5.15 23.36 -10.86
CA GLY A 880 -4.29 22.90 -11.95
C GLY A 880 -5.05 22.73 -13.26
N VAL A 881 -5.94 21.74 -13.33
CA VAL A 881 -6.63 21.33 -14.57
C VAL A 881 -7.62 22.38 -15.05
N LEU A 882 -8.49 22.89 -14.16
CA LEU A 882 -9.43 23.96 -14.52
C LEU A 882 -8.79 25.35 -14.48
N GLY A 883 -7.61 25.48 -13.88
CA GLY A 883 -6.91 26.76 -13.74
C GLY A 883 -7.75 27.80 -12.99
N MET A 884 -8.52 27.37 -11.98
CA MET A 884 -9.41 28.24 -11.21
C MET A 884 -8.59 29.21 -10.34
N GLU A 885 -8.80 30.50 -10.52
CA GLU A 885 -8.22 31.57 -9.71
C GLU A 885 -9.33 32.53 -9.28
N TYR A 886 -9.36 32.90 -8.00
CA TYR A 886 -10.39 33.78 -7.44
C TYR A 886 -9.80 34.90 -6.59
N ASP A 887 -10.47 36.06 -6.63
CA ASP A 887 -10.11 37.28 -5.94
C ASP A 887 -11.35 38.01 -5.39
N GLU A 888 -11.22 39.28 -5.00
CA GLU A 888 -12.32 40.10 -4.49
C GLU A 888 -13.43 40.31 -5.54
N GLN A 889 -13.09 40.34 -6.84
CA GLN A 889 -13.97 40.64 -7.96
C GLN A 889 -14.73 39.42 -8.46
N GLY A 890 -14.18 38.22 -8.31
CA GLY A 890 -14.83 36.99 -8.74
C GLY A 890 -13.88 35.82 -8.97
N VAL A 891 -14.21 34.98 -9.95
CA VAL A 891 -13.42 33.82 -10.33
C VAL A 891 -13.16 33.80 -11.85
N THR A 892 -11.96 33.38 -12.21
CA THR A 892 -11.50 33.11 -13.57
C THR A 892 -11.09 31.65 -13.71
N PHE A 893 -11.09 31.17 -14.94
CA PHE A 893 -10.66 29.82 -15.29
C PHE A 893 -9.68 29.89 -16.46
N ALA A 894 -8.58 29.16 -16.37
CA ALA A 894 -7.61 28.97 -17.44
C ALA A 894 -7.32 27.47 -17.62
N PRO A 895 -8.26 26.70 -18.20
CA PRO A 895 -8.14 25.24 -18.22
C PRO A 895 -6.93 24.75 -19.01
N ALA A 896 -6.19 23.84 -18.41
CA ALA A 896 -5.08 23.09 -18.97
C ALA A 896 -5.36 21.60 -18.74
N VAL A 897 -6.00 20.98 -19.72
CA VAL A 897 -6.64 19.68 -19.59
C VAL A 897 -5.78 18.63 -20.30
N PRO A 898 -5.15 17.70 -19.57
CA PRO A 898 -4.50 16.53 -20.16
C PRO A 898 -5.48 15.68 -20.97
N GLU A 899 -5.00 14.94 -21.97
CA GLU A 899 -5.86 14.12 -22.84
C GLU A 899 -6.71 13.10 -22.06
N MET A 900 -6.16 12.51 -21.00
CA MET A 900 -6.89 11.58 -20.13
C MET A 900 -8.11 12.21 -19.42
N LEU A 901 -8.22 13.55 -19.40
CA LEU A 901 -9.31 14.31 -18.77
C LEU A 901 -10.18 15.06 -19.79
N ARG A 902 -10.11 14.71 -21.09
CA ARG A 902 -10.78 15.44 -22.18
C ARG A 902 -12.30 15.57 -22.07
N ASP A 903 -12.93 14.71 -21.26
CA ASP A 903 -14.38 14.65 -21.03
C ASP A 903 -14.74 14.89 -19.54
N LEU A 904 -13.86 15.58 -18.81
CA LEU A 904 -14.03 15.86 -17.38
C LEU A 904 -15.33 16.62 -17.11
N ARG A 905 -16.10 16.13 -16.13
CA ARG A 905 -17.25 16.83 -15.55
C ARG A 905 -17.07 16.99 -14.05
N LEU A 906 -17.48 18.14 -13.53
CA LEU A 906 -17.50 18.44 -12.09
C LEU A 906 -18.86 19.00 -11.73
N GLU A 907 -19.56 18.35 -10.81
CA GLU A 907 -20.92 18.74 -10.42
C GLU A 907 -20.92 19.39 -9.02
N ASN A 908 -21.80 20.37 -8.83
CA ASN A 908 -22.03 21.06 -7.55
C ASN A 908 -20.81 21.79 -6.95
N LEU A 909 -19.92 22.35 -7.77
CA LEU A 909 -18.84 23.22 -7.28
C LEU A 909 -19.41 24.53 -6.74
N ARG A 910 -19.23 24.82 -5.46
CA ARG A 910 -19.72 26.06 -4.83
C ARG A 910 -18.67 27.15 -4.91
N TYR A 911 -19.11 28.37 -5.18
CA TYR A 911 -18.30 29.56 -5.00
C TYR A 911 -19.19 30.69 -4.55
N ARG A 912 -18.98 31.18 -3.32
CA ARG A 912 -19.90 32.11 -2.65
C ARG A 912 -21.35 31.62 -2.74
N LYS A 913 -22.23 32.39 -3.39
CA LYS A 913 -23.65 32.08 -3.57
C LYS A 913 -23.98 31.36 -4.88
N ALA A 914 -22.97 31.12 -5.73
CA ALA A 914 -23.12 30.39 -6.97
C ALA A 914 -22.78 28.91 -6.80
N VAL A 915 -23.41 28.06 -7.62
CA VAL A 915 -23.14 26.63 -7.74
C VAL A 915 -22.94 26.31 -9.21
N PHE A 916 -21.82 25.69 -9.56
CA PHE A 916 -21.44 25.36 -10.92
C PHE A 916 -21.49 23.85 -11.16
N ASP A 917 -22.19 23.46 -12.23
CA ASP A 917 -21.92 22.21 -12.92
C ASP A 917 -21.02 22.53 -14.12
N ILE A 918 -19.86 21.90 -14.18
CA ILE A 918 -18.81 22.14 -15.16
C ILE A 918 -18.69 20.94 -16.09
N ALA A 919 -18.61 21.19 -17.39
CA ALA A 919 -18.26 20.20 -18.40
C ALA A 919 -17.09 20.70 -19.26
N VAL A 920 -16.12 19.83 -19.48
CA VAL A 920 -15.00 20.02 -20.40
C VAL A 920 -15.24 19.20 -21.66
N HIS A 921 -15.00 19.82 -22.81
CA HIS A 921 -15.12 19.23 -24.13
C HIS A 921 -13.80 19.38 -24.89
N GLY A 922 -12.97 18.34 -24.84
CA GLY A 922 -11.64 18.30 -25.46
C GLY A 922 -10.50 18.53 -24.47
N TRP A 923 -9.27 18.56 -24.98
CA TRP A 923 -8.04 18.68 -24.19
C TRP A 923 -7.12 19.75 -24.77
N GLY A 924 -6.09 20.15 -24.01
CA GLY A 924 -5.15 21.20 -24.40
C GLY A 924 -5.11 22.35 -23.39
N THR A 925 -4.73 23.55 -23.84
CA THR A 925 -4.56 24.74 -22.99
C THR A 925 -5.36 25.95 -23.47
N LYS A 926 -6.18 25.77 -24.51
CA LYS A 926 -6.99 26.84 -25.11
C LYS A 926 -8.45 26.43 -25.11
N PHE A 927 -9.27 27.18 -24.38
CA PHE A 927 -10.68 26.89 -24.22
C PHE A 927 -11.54 28.14 -24.37
N ALA A 928 -12.71 27.98 -24.99
CA ALA A 928 -13.79 28.94 -24.93
C ALA A 928 -14.72 28.59 -23.76
N MET A 929 -14.82 29.48 -22.77
CA MET A 929 -15.70 29.34 -21.61
C MET A 929 -17.09 29.90 -21.90
N HIS A 930 -18.13 29.11 -21.63
CA HIS A 930 -19.52 29.53 -21.67
C HIS A 930 -20.18 29.32 -20.31
N CYS A 931 -21.00 30.26 -19.86
CA CYS A 931 -21.87 30.14 -18.69
C CYS A 931 -23.32 30.29 -19.15
N ASP A 932 -24.14 29.26 -18.87
CA ASP A 932 -25.54 29.19 -19.30
C ASP A 932 -25.73 29.46 -20.81
N GLY A 933 -24.77 28.97 -21.62
CA GLY A 933 -24.75 29.13 -23.07
C GLY A 933 -24.17 30.46 -23.57
N GLN A 934 -23.81 31.40 -22.69
CA GLN A 934 -23.20 32.67 -23.07
C GLN A 934 -21.68 32.64 -22.90
N ALA A 935 -20.94 33.07 -23.93
CA ALA A 935 -19.49 33.18 -23.84
C ALA A 935 -19.10 34.24 -22.79
N ILE A 936 -18.25 33.87 -21.84
CA ILE A 936 -17.77 34.74 -20.77
C ILE A 936 -16.27 34.53 -20.53
N GLN A 937 -15.62 35.51 -19.91
CA GLN A 937 -14.18 35.45 -19.57
C GLN A 937 -13.94 35.52 -18.05
N HIS A 938 -14.93 35.98 -17.30
CA HIS A 938 -14.85 36.17 -15.85
C HIS A 938 -16.23 35.95 -15.24
N ILE A 939 -16.28 35.33 -14.07
CA ILE A 939 -17.49 35.11 -13.29
C ILE A 939 -17.48 36.08 -12.10
N PRO A 940 -18.44 37.02 -12.02
CA PRO A 940 -18.46 38.00 -10.96
C PRO A 940 -18.77 37.38 -9.58
N ALA A 941 -18.13 37.91 -8.55
CA ALA A 941 -18.32 37.60 -7.14
C ALA A 941 -19.78 37.60 -6.66
N GLY A 942 -20.62 38.44 -7.29
CA GLY A 942 -22.03 38.60 -6.95
C GLY A 942 -22.96 37.59 -7.63
N LEU A 943 -22.45 36.69 -8.48
CA LEU A 943 -23.27 35.68 -9.14
C LEU A 943 -23.91 34.74 -8.09
N THR A 944 -25.17 34.36 -8.32
CA THR A 944 -25.95 33.55 -7.39
C THR A 944 -26.79 32.51 -8.11
N GLY A 945 -27.01 31.37 -7.47
CA GLY A 945 -27.84 30.30 -8.02
C GLY A 945 -27.02 29.24 -8.74
N LYS A 946 -27.71 28.34 -9.44
CA LYS A 946 -27.10 27.23 -10.15
C LYS A 946 -26.83 27.60 -11.61
N HIS A 947 -25.62 27.34 -12.07
CA HIS A 947 -25.13 27.70 -13.40
C HIS A 947 -24.42 26.51 -14.05
N TYR A 948 -24.49 26.44 -15.38
CA TYR A 948 -23.76 25.46 -16.17
C TYR A 948 -22.58 26.12 -16.88
N LEU A 949 -21.37 25.66 -16.56
CA LEU A 949 -20.14 26.09 -17.22
C LEU A 949 -19.69 25.04 -18.23
N ALA A 950 -19.44 25.45 -19.47
CA ALA A 950 -18.90 24.58 -20.51
C ALA A 950 -17.60 25.15 -21.08
N PHE A 951 -16.56 24.33 -21.08
CA PHE A 951 -15.26 24.63 -21.68
C PHE A 951 -15.11 23.85 -22.98
N TRP A 952 -14.97 24.55 -24.10
CA TRP A 952 -14.76 23.93 -25.41
C TRP A 952 -13.33 24.16 -25.89
N ALA A 953 -12.57 23.08 -26.11
CA ALA A 953 -11.22 23.18 -26.64
C ALA A 953 -11.25 23.87 -28.00
N THR A 954 -10.39 24.86 -28.18
CA THR A 954 -10.23 25.57 -29.46
C THR A 954 -8.96 25.09 -30.14
N SER A 955 -9.04 24.85 -31.46
CA SER A 955 -7.93 24.39 -32.32
C SER A 955 -6.60 25.10 -32.10
#